data_AF-A0A2N0M9I1-F1
#
_entry.id   AF-A0A2N0M9I1-F1
#
_cell.length_a   1.000
_cell.length_b   1.000
_cell.length_c   1.000
_cell.angle_alpha   90.00
_cell.angle_beta   90.00
_cell.angle_gamma   90.00
#
_symmetry.space_group_name_H-M   'P 1'
#
loop_
_entity.id
_entity.type
_entity.pdbx_description
1 polymer ?
#
loop_
_entity_poly.entity_id
_entity_poly.type
_entity_poly.pdbx_seq_one_letter_code
_entity_poly.pdbx_strand_id
1 'polypeptide(L)'
;MRRVRKWSLVLVALLFMFLVLWWARTVYTDILWFDQLGVRSVYTKILLLKLWLFVGGTMVSAAALSFTFYLAFRFSMGQSTLAFSADTFRLLGALLMAAAVLTVLIASPIFGSQAAGRWETMLLFFNKIDFGSTDAQFGMDLSFFVVTMRMLNFVQGWFMGLMITAVVASLALYAGIYSLRGLGLVLAPRMLKHLAVLGLLLMLTIAAGHALNVYDVVLSSNGVVFGATYTDINARIPVFWLLTGIALLAAAGFGISNYRGGLRLMVGFFSLWVIVFLLANFAYPALFQRLRVEPSEFDREAPYILRNIEATRAAYELDRVTEVLYPVAGTLTLQAIEDNRPTVDNIRLWDLQPLQDAYNQLQFMELYYQFLDMDSDRYVVDGRLRQVLVGARELDPVNLPPDAQNWVNQRLQYTHGYGISMSPATTFSPGEGRPEYFMQDIPIKGEFPISRPELYYGETPVNYAIVNTAMPEVDPKPGFLHYDGDGGVPLNSRLRRLAYAWQLTDINILLSDQITSDSRIQYRRDIRDRVGQIAPFLKLDHDPYPVLDTSGKLWWLLDAYTATNRYPYSTPFRVPLAGSDNTVVRSSLNYIRNSVKVVVDAYNGDVDFYVMDAEDPMLKMYRRAFPTLFQDGSEMPPDLRDHIRYPIGMFSTQARMYLRYHVTDAKVFFNQAEQWATPLETRFGKHGVRMTPSYVVLRNPGEEEEEFVLMLPFTPAGENKNNLVGWLIARNDSVNYGELISFQVPSNPQIDGPSQVEARIENDQRISQQFTLWEGAGSEVIRGQLLVIPIADTLIYVEPLYLQSEVLSLPELKKVIVADAEKVVMADTVDEAMIMLAGGGEPVPRPAGAGTSPESGALEELARLQEAVDGLGEALGKLQEALGSLRESLGGNTQ
;
A
#
# COMPACT_ATOMS: atom_id res chain seq x y z
N MET A 1 12.80 -53.26 23.27
CA MET A 1 12.01 -53.00 22.02
C MET A 1 10.52 -52.72 22.25
N ARG A 2 9.70 -53.60 22.88
CA ARG A 2 8.26 -53.34 23.10
C ARG A 2 7.96 -52.08 23.93
N ARG A 3 8.74 -51.80 24.99
CA ARG A 3 8.61 -50.57 25.80
C ARG A 3 8.94 -49.32 24.99
N VAL A 4 10.07 -49.32 24.27
CA VAL A 4 10.47 -48.22 23.37
C VAL A 4 9.39 -47.93 22.34
N ARG A 5 8.86 -48.97 21.65
CA ARG A 5 7.76 -48.81 20.68
C ARG A 5 6.50 -48.19 21.31
N LYS A 6 6.11 -48.62 22.51
CA LYS A 6 4.96 -48.04 23.23
C LYS A 6 5.20 -46.56 23.56
N TRP A 7 6.37 -46.22 24.10
CA TRP A 7 6.73 -44.83 24.42
C TRP A 7 6.83 -43.95 23.18
N SER A 8 7.38 -44.45 22.06
CA SER A 8 7.40 -43.73 20.78
C SER A 8 6.00 -43.47 20.22
N LEU A 9 5.09 -44.45 20.30
CA LEU A 9 3.69 -44.27 19.88
C LEU A 9 2.96 -43.24 20.75
N VAL A 10 3.20 -43.28 22.07
CA VAL A 10 2.65 -42.27 22.99
C VAL A 10 3.20 -40.89 22.66
N LEU A 11 4.50 -40.75 22.43
CA LEU A 11 5.12 -39.46 22.06
C LEU A 11 4.54 -38.90 20.75
N VAL A 12 4.37 -39.74 19.72
CA VAL A 12 3.76 -39.34 18.45
C VAL A 12 2.30 -38.93 18.63
N ALA A 13 1.53 -39.67 19.44
CA ALA A 13 0.15 -39.31 19.75
C ALA A 13 0.05 -37.99 20.51
N LEU A 14 0.94 -37.75 21.47
CA LEU A 14 1.02 -36.49 22.21
C LEU A 14 1.42 -35.32 21.30
N LEU A 15 2.40 -35.51 20.42
CA LEU A 15 2.80 -34.50 19.43
C LEU A 15 1.65 -34.18 18.47
N PHE A 16 0.97 -35.20 17.94
CA PHE A 16 -0.18 -35.02 17.06
C PHE A 16 -1.31 -34.28 17.79
N MET A 17 -1.63 -34.68 19.02
CA MET A 17 -2.62 -34.00 19.85
C MET A 17 -2.23 -32.55 20.11
N PHE A 18 -0.95 -32.27 20.41
CA PHE A 18 -0.44 -30.92 20.58
C PHE A 18 -0.62 -30.08 19.31
N LEU A 19 -0.29 -30.61 18.12
CA LEU A 19 -0.49 -29.91 16.85
C LEU A 19 -1.97 -29.63 16.55
N VAL A 20 -2.85 -30.59 16.83
CA VAL A 20 -4.30 -30.41 16.68
C VAL A 20 -4.82 -29.34 17.62
N LEU A 21 -4.40 -29.36 18.89
CA LEU A 21 -4.79 -28.36 19.88
C LEU A 21 -4.23 -26.97 19.53
N TRP A 22 -2.99 -26.90 19.03
CA TRP A 22 -2.35 -25.67 18.56
C TRP A 22 -3.15 -25.02 17.42
N TRP A 23 -3.57 -25.83 16.44
CA TRP A 23 -4.43 -25.35 15.35
C TRP A 23 -5.84 -24.99 15.84
N ALA A 24 -6.46 -25.84 16.66
CA ALA A 24 -7.81 -25.63 17.19
C ALA A 24 -7.91 -24.37 18.06
N ARG A 25 -6.85 -24.02 18.80
CA ARG A 25 -6.73 -22.76 19.54
C ARG A 25 -6.94 -21.56 18.61
N THR A 26 -6.18 -21.51 17.51
CA THR A 26 -6.24 -20.41 16.53
C THR A 26 -7.64 -20.33 15.93
N VAL A 27 -8.19 -21.48 15.52
CA VAL A 27 -9.55 -21.55 14.97
C VAL A 27 -10.61 -21.05 15.96
N TYR A 28 -10.49 -21.43 17.23
CA TYR A 28 -11.41 -20.99 18.27
C TYR A 28 -11.33 -19.48 18.52
N THR A 29 -10.12 -18.92 18.66
CA THR A 29 -9.95 -17.47 18.85
C THR A 29 -10.39 -16.66 17.64
N ASP A 30 -10.17 -17.17 16.42
CA ASP A 30 -10.64 -16.50 15.20
C ASP A 30 -12.16 -16.53 15.09
N ILE A 31 -12.82 -17.67 15.39
CA ILE A 31 -14.28 -17.73 15.40
C ILE A 31 -14.85 -16.68 16.35
N LEU A 32 -14.30 -16.54 17.56
CA LEU A 32 -14.79 -15.54 18.52
C LEU A 32 -14.64 -14.10 18.02
N TRP A 33 -13.53 -13.80 17.33
CA TRP A 33 -13.28 -12.46 16.80
C TRP A 33 -14.18 -12.11 15.61
N PHE A 34 -14.30 -13.01 14.65
CA PHE A 34 -15.20 -12.79 13.51
C PHE A 34 -16.69 -12.79 13.92
N ASP A 35 -17.06 -13.52 14.98
CA ASP A 35 -18.42 -13.50 15.55
C ASP A 35 -18.71 -12.16 16.23
N GLN A 36 -17.72 -11.56 16.93
CA GLN A 36 -17.85 -10.23 17.52
C GLN A 36 -18.09 -9.14 16.48
N LEU A 37 -17.45 -9.23 15.31
CA LEU A 37 -17.61 -8.29 14.19
C LEU A 37 -18.81 -8.60 13.26
N GLY A 38 -19.63 -9.61 13.58
CA GLY A 38 -20.75 -10.02 12.72
C GLY A 38 -20.38 -10.70 11.39
N VAL A 39 -19.10 -10.89 11.09
CA VAL A 39 -18.57 -11.43 9.82
C VAL A 39 -18.11 -12.89 9.88
N ARG A 40 -18.61 -13.67 10.85
CA ARG A 40 -18.30 -15.10 11.02
C ARG A 40 -18.53 -15.96 9.77
N SER A 41 -19.50 -15.60 8.94
CA SER A 41 -19.80 -16.30 7.69
C SER A 41 -18.59 -16.32 6.74
N VAL A 42 -17.81 -15.24 6.69
CA VAL A 42 -16.62 -15.11 5.84
C VAL A 42 -15.53 -16.09 6.28
N TYR A 43 -15.16 -16.04 7.57
CA TYR A 43 -14.13 -16.92 8.13
C TYR A 43 -14.50 -18.40 7.99
N THR A 44 -15.73 -18.77 8.37
CA THR A 44 -16.17 -20.17 8.30
C THR A 44 -16.18 -20.69 6.87
N LYS A 45 -16.61 -19.90 5.89
CA LYS A 45 -16.58 -20.27 4.47
C LYS A 45 -15.15 -20.48 3.97
N ILE A 46 -14.23 -19.56 4.28
CA ILE A 46 -12.81 -19.67 3.90
C ILE A 46 -12.16 -20.90 4.58
N LEU A 47 -12.39 -21.07 5.89
CA LEU A 47 -11.84 -22.19 6.66
C LEU A 47 -12.32 -23.54 6.14
N LEU A 48 -13.63 -23.67 5.89
CA LEU A 48 -14.20 -24.90 5.33
C LEU A 48 -13.58 -25.16 3.95
N LEU A 49 -13.52 -24.17 3.06
CA LEU A 49 -12.91 -24.36 1.74
C LEU A 49 -11.44 -24.79 1.83
N LYS A 50 -10.64 -24.17 2.70
CA LYS A 50 -9.25 -24.58 2.98
C LYS A 50 -9.19 -26.02 3.49
N LEU A 51 -10.07 -26.41 4.41
CA LEU A 51 -10.11 -27.78 4.96
C LEU A 51 -10.51 -28.81 3.90
N TRP A 52 -11.52 -28.52 3.09
CA TRP A 52 -11.96 -29.38 1.98
C TRP A 52 -10.82 -29.60 0.98
N LEU A 53 -10.10 -28.54 0.59
CA LEU A 53 -8.95 -28.63 -0.31
C LEU A 53 -7.77 -29.37 0.33
N PHE A 54 -7.50 -29.13 1.62
CA PHE A 54 -6.45 -29.82 2.36
C PHE A 54 -6.71 -31.33 2.42
N VAL A 55 -7.90 -31.72 2.86
CA VAL A 55 -8.29 -33.12 3.00
C VAL A 55 -8.34 -33.79 1.63
N GLY A 56 -8.99 -33.15 0.64
CA GLY A 56 -9.07 -33.67 -0.73
C GLY A 56 -7.70 -33.88 -1.36
N GLY A 57 -6.83 -32.85 -1.33
CA GLY A 57 -5.47 -32.94 -1.86
C GLY A 57 -4.61 -33.98 -1.14
N THR A 58 -4.72 -34.07 0.20
CA THR A 58 -4.02 -35.09 0.99
C THR A 58 -4.51 -36.50 0.65
N MET A 59 -5.82 -36.72 0.52
CA MET A 59 -6.38 -38.04 0.20
C MET A 59 -5.98 -38.50 -1.21
N VAL A 60 -6.08 -37.62 -2.21
CA VAL A 60 -5.72 -37.96 -3.61
C VAL A 60 -4.23 -38.28 -3.72
N SER A 61 -3.37 -37.45 -3.14
CA SER A 61 -1.92 -37.66 -3.14
C SER A 61 -1.51 -38.89 -2.33
N ALA A 62 -2.10 -39.13 -1.16
CA ALA A 62 -1.84 -40.32 -0.34
C ALA A 62 -2.27 -41.61 -1.06
N ALA A 63 -3.42 -41.61 -1.72
CA ALA A 63 -3.88 -42.75 -2.51
C ALA A 63 -2.91 -43.03 -3.67
N ALA A 64 -2.51 -41.99 -4.42
CA ALA A 64 -1.60 -42.12 -5.54
C ALA A 64 -0.20 -42.62 -5.12
N LEU A 65 0.39 -42.04 -4.07
CA LEU A 65 1.73 -42.41 -3.58
C LEU A 65 1.72 -43.79 -2.90
N SER A 66 0.73 -44.11 -2.07
CA SER A 66 0.60 -45.45 -1.48
C SER A 66 0.43 -46.53 -2.55
N PHE A 67 -0.39 -46.27 -3.57
CA PHE A 67 -0.57 -47.20 -4.68
C PHE A 67 0.74 -47.42 -5.45
N THR A 68 1.45 -46.32 -5.73
CA THR A 68 2.77 -46.34 -6.38
C THR A 68 3.81 -47.13 -5.57
N PHE A 69 3.88 -46.92 -4.25
CA PHE A 69 4.80 -47.63 -3.37
C PHE A 69 4.45 -49.10 -3.19
N TYR A 70 3.15 -49.42 -3.12
CA TYR A 70 2.68 -50.80 -3.10
C TYR A 70 3.17 -51.57 -4.33
N LEU A 71 3.03 -50.99 -5.53
CA LEU A 71 3.51 -51.58 -6.77
C LEU A 71 5.04 -51.67 -6.79
N ALA A 72 5.73 -50.62 -6.35
CA ALA A 72 7.18 -50.62 -6.29
C ALA A 72 7.71 -51.76 -5.40
N PHE A 73 7.20 -51.89 -4.17
CA PHE A 73 7.56 -52.97 -3.25
C PHE A 73 7.24 -54.35 -3.84
N ARG A 74 6.03 -54.52 -4.40
CA ARG A 74 5.61 -55.80 -4.99
C ARG A 74 6.49 -56.23 -6.16
N PHE A 75 7.03 -55.29 -6.94
CA PHE A 75 7.83 -55.60 -8.12
C PHE A 75 9.33 -55.73 -7.87
N SER A 76 9.84 -55.27 -6.73
CA SER A 76 11.26 -55.33 -6.36
C SER A 76 11.64 -56.47 -5.40
N MET A 77 10.66 -57.15 -4.80
CA MET A 77 10.90 -58.28 -3.88
C MET A 77 11.51 -59.50 -4.62
N GLY A 78 12.50 -60.14 -4.01
CA GLY A 78 13.18 -61.32 -4.55
C GLY A 78 14.32 -61.83 -3.66
N GLN A 79 15.04 -62.86 -4.11
CA GLN A 79 16.18 -63.44 -3.36
C GLN A 79 17.35 -62.44 -3.24
N SER A 80 18.10 -62.56 -2.16
CA SER A 80 19.23 -61.68 -1.80
C SER A 80 20.58 -62.41 -1.96
N THR A 81 21.61 -61.68 -2.36
CA THR A 81 22.99 -62.18 -2.51
C THR A 81 23.91 -61.78 -1.35
N LEU A 82 23.48 -60.85 -0.48
CA LEU A 82 24.25 -60.46 0.71
C LEU A 82 24.08 -61.49 1.83
N ALA A 83 25.17 -61.85 2.48
CA ALA A 83 25.20 -62.73 3.64
C ALA A 83 24.85 -61.98 4.95
N PHE A 84 23.73 -61.27 4.98
CA PHE A 84 23.21 -60.77 6.27
C PHE A 84 22.40 -61.84 6.98
N SER A 85 22.34 -61.76 8.32
CA SER A 85 21.40 -62.57 9.09
C SER A 85 19.96 -62.23 8.70
N ALA A 86 19.05 -63.21 8.83
CA ALA A 86 17.63 -63.01 8.51
C ALA A 86 17.00 -61.84 9.29
N ASP A 87 17.50 -61.57 10.50
CA ASP A 87 17.01 -60.47 11.34
C ASP A 87 17.48 -59.10 10.83
N THR A 88 18.70 -58.97 10.34
CA THR A 88 19.21 -57.73 9.72
C THR A 88 18.45 -57.41 8.43
N PHE A 89 18.12 -58.43 7.61
CA PHE A 89 17.28 -58.27 6.42
C PHE A 89 15.87 -57.77 6.75
N ARG A 90 15.25 -58.36 7.78
CA ARG A 90 13.93 -57.93 8.26
C ARG A 90 13.95 -56.50 8.78
N LEU A 91 15.01 -56.11 9.51
CA LEU A 91 15.17 -54.76 10.04
C LEU A 91 15.31 -53.72 8.92
N LEU A 92 16.21 -53.94 7.95
CA LEU A 92 16.43 -53.01 6.84
C LEU A 92 15.20 -52.90 5.93
N GLY A 93 14.52 -54.02 5.65
CA GLY A 93 13.25 -54.01 4.92
C GLY A 93 12.14 -53.27 5.66
N ALA A 94 12.07 -53.44 6.98
CA ALA A 94 11.14 -52.68 7.83
C ALA A 94 11.48 -51.17 7.84
N LEU A 95 12.77 -50.80 7.82
CA LEU A 95 13.21 -49.40 7.71
C LEU A 95 12.83 -48.78 6.37
N LEU A 96 12.97 -49.50 5.25
CA LEU A 96 12.52 -49.00 3.93
C LEU A 96 11.00 -48.86 3.86
N MET A 97 10.24 -49.82 4.39
CA MET A 97 8.78 -49.70 4.48
C MET A 97 8.38 -48.55 5.40
N ALA A 98 9.07 -48.36 6.52
CA ALA A 98 8.86 -47.21 7.40
C ALA A 98 9.18 -45.89 6.68
N ALA A 99 10.26 -45.84 5.89
CA ALA A 99 10.63 -44.67 5.10
C ALA A 99 9.61 -44.36 4.00
N ALA A 100 9.07 -45.39 3.32
CA ALA A 100 8.00 -45.24 2.34
C ALA A 100 6.70 -44.72 2.98
N VAL A 101 6.27 -45.33 4.10
CA VAL A 101 5.11 -44.85 4.86
C VAL A 101 5.32 -43.42 5.36
N LEU A 102 6.50 -43.11 5.89
CA LEU A 102 6.86 -41.77 6.34
C LEU A 102 6.82 -40.76 5.19
N THR A 103 7.30 -41.16 4.01
CA THR A 103 7.24 -40.32 2.79
C THR A 103 5.79 -40.02 2.42
N VAL A 104 4.88 -40.99 2.44
CA VAL A 104 3.45 -40.73 2.19
C VAL A 104 2.86 -39.82 3.27
N LEU A 105 3.15 -40.08 4.55
CA LEU A 105 2.64 -39.31 5.68
C LEU A 105 3.13 -37.85 5.69
N ILE A 106 4.28 -37.56 5.09
CA ILE A 106 4.82 -36.20 4.98
C ILE A 106 4.42 -35.54 3.66
N ALA A 107 4.63 -36.21 2.53
CA ALA A 107 4.38 -35.63 1.21
C ALA A 107 2.90 -35.34 0.95
N SER A 108 2.00 -36.21 1.42
CA SER A 108 0.56 -36.05 1.11
C SER A 108 -0.05 -34.81 1.78
N PRO A 109 0.19 -34.54 3.08
CA PRO A 109 -0.22 -33.27 3.69
C PRO A 109 0.43 -32.02 3.07
N ILE A 110 1.65 -32.14 2.52
CA ILE A 110 2.27 -31.02 1.78
C ILE A 110 1.45 -30.72 0.52
N PHE A 111 1.08 -31.72 -0.26
CA PHE A 111 0.20 -31.53 -1.43
C PHE A 111 -1.20 -31.01 -1.05
N GLY A 112 -1.75 -31.47 0.08
CA GLY A 112 -2.99 -30.93 0.65
C GLY A 112 -2.86 -29.46 1.05
N SER A 113 -1.76 -29.09 1.71
CA SER A 113 -1.48 -27.71 2.11
C SER A 113 -1.34 -26.78 0.90
N GLN A 114 -0.62 -27.21 -0.15
CA GLN A 114 -0.54 -26.47 -1.41
C GLN A 114 -1.92 -26.24 -2.04
N ALA A 115 -2.80 -27.24 -2.01
CA ALA A 115 -4.17 -27.09 -2.50
C ALA A 115 -4.99 -26.12 -1.64
N ALA A 116 -4.91 -26.23 -0.31
CA ALA A 116 -5.57 -25.31 0.62
C ALA A 116 -5.09 -23.86 0.45
N GLY A 117 -3.81 -23.64 0.13
CA GLY A 117 -3.26 -22.33 -0.20
C GLY A 117 -3.86 -21.66 -1.44
N ARG A 118 -4.56 -22.42 -2.30
CA ARG A 118 -5.24 -21.93 -3.51
C ARG A 118 -6.75 -21.76 -3.35
N TRP A 119 -7.22 -21.63 -2.11
CA TRP A 119 -8.63 -21.44 -1.78
C TRP A 119 -9.28 -20.28 -2.57
N GLU A 120 -8.59 -19.14 -2.74
CA GLU A 120 -9.14 -17.97 -3.46
C GLU A 120 -9.37 -18.29 -4.96
N THR A 121 -8.43 -19.01 -5.58
CA THR A 121 -8.58 -19.46 -6.98
C THR A 121 -9.79 -20.38 -7.14
N MET A 122 -9.98 -21.30 -6.20
CA MET A 122 -11.15 -22.19 -6.19
C MET A 122 -12.45 -21.42 -5.91
N LEU A 123 -12.42 -20.45 -5.00
CA LEU A 123 -13.56 -19.61 -4.65
C LEU A 123 -14.06 -18.83 -5.86
N LEU A 124 -13.16 -18.12 -6.55
CA LEU A 124 -13.48 -17.36 -7.76
C LEU A 124 -13.96 -18.29 -8.88
N PHE A 125 -13.37 -19.48 -9.03
CA PHE A 125 -13.80 -20.45 -10.03
C PHE A 125 -15.26 -20.89 -9.86
N PHE A 126 -15.70 -21.13 -8.62
CA PHE A 126 -17.10 -21.50 -8.34
C PHE A 126 -18.08 -20.32 -8.35
N ASN A 127 -17.58 -19.09 -8.19
CA ASN A 127 -18.40 -17.87 -8.20
C ASN A 127 -18.16 -17.04 -9.46
N LYS A 128 -17.62 -17.65 -10.51
CA LYS A 128 -17.23 -17.00 -11.77
C LYS A 128 -18.40 -16.24 -12.39
N ILE A 129 -18.11 -15.04 -12.85
CA ILE A 129 -18.98 -14.18 -13.66
C ILE A 129 -18.18 -13.75 -14.90
N ASP A 130 -18.86 -13.48 -15.99
CA ASP A 130 -18.23 -12.99 -17.22
C ASP A 130 -17.83 -11.51 -17.05
N PHE A 131 -16.70 -11.12 -17.64
CA PHE A 131 -16.26 -9.72 -17.63
C PHE A 131 -17.09 -8.86 -18.59
N GLY A 132 -17.74 -9.47 -19.58
CA GLY A 132 -18.50 -8.76 -20.61
C GLY A 132 -17.61 -8.25 -21.75
N SER A 133 -16.32 -8.55 -21.71
CA SER A 133 -15.33 -8.22 -22.72
C SER A 133 -14.52 -9.46 -23.07
N THR A 134 -14.09 -9.58 -24.33
CA THR A 134 -13.35 -10.74 -24.83
C THR A 134 -11.92 -10.38 -25.21
N ASP A 135 -11.00 -11.34 -25.11
CA ASP A 135 -9.65 -11.17 -25.59
C ASP A 135 -9.59 -11.10 -27.13
N ALA A 136 -8.67 -10.29 -27.65
CA ALA A 136 -8.58 -10.02 -29.08
C ALA A 136 -7.99 -11.17 -29.93
N GLN A 137 -7.47 -12.24 -29.32
CA GLN A 137 -6.82 -13.34 -30.05
C GLN A 137 -7.67 -14.60 -30.13
N PHE A 138 -8.25 -15.02 -29.00
CA PHE A 138 -9.02 -16.25 -28.88
C PHE A 138 -10.53 -15.98 -28.81
N GLY A 139 -10.97 -14.73 -28.66
CA GLY A 139 -12.38 -14.36 -28.56
C GLY A 139 -13.06 -14.92 -27.31
N MET A 140 -12.28 -15.21 -26.26
CA MET A 140 -12.78 -15.75 -25.01
C MET A 140 -13.00 -14.60 -24.02
N ASP A 141 -14.06 -14.69 -23.21
CA ASP A 141 -14.31 -13.72 -22.14
C ASP A 141 -13.09 -13.65 -21.18
N LEU A 142 -12.77 -12.46 -20.68
CA LEU A 142 -11.58 -12.27 -19.83
C LEU A 142 -11.61 -13.10 -18.55
N SER A 143 -12.79 -13.48 -18.05
CA SER A 143 -12.95 -14.43 -16.93
C SER A 143 -12.30 -15.79 -17.20
N PHE A 144 -12.15 -16.19 -18.48
CA PHE A 144 -11.38 -17.38 -18.84
C PHE A 144 -9.92 -17.24 -18.40
N PHE A 145 -9.26 -16.12 -18.69
CA PHE A 145 -7.85 -15.91 -18.35
C PHE A 145 -7.63 -15.59 -16.87
N VAL A 146 -8.52 -14.78 -16.30
CA VAL A 146 -8.43 -14.33 -14.91
C VAL A 146 -8.75 -15.45 -13.93
N VAL A 147 -9.79 -16.25 -14.20
CA VAL A 147 -10.31 -17.27 -13.28
C VAL A 147 -10.01 -18.68 -13.77
N THR A 148 -10.44 -19.03 -14.98
CA THR A 148 -10.44 -20.43 -15.46
C THR A 148 -9.01 -20.94 -15.67
N MET A 149 -8.17 -20.17 -16.36
CA MET A 149 -6.77 -20.49 -16.61
C MET A 149 -5.97 -20.58 -15.32
N ARG A 150 -6.26 -19.74 -14.31
CA ARG A 150 -5.60 -19.83 -13.00
C ARG A 150 -5.90 -21.17 -12.32
N MET A 151 -7.14 -21.64 -12.41
CA MET A 151 -7.54 -22.96 -11.89
C MET A 151 -6.91 -24.11 -12.70
N LEU A 152 -6.93 -24.05 -14.03
CA LEU A 152 -6.35 -25.08 -14.89
C LEU A 152 -4.82 -25.19 -14.70
N ASN A 153 -4.12 -24.07 -14.66
CA ASN A 153 -2.67 -24.04 -14.39
C ASN A 153 -2.34 -24.56 -12.99
N PHE A 154 -3.16 -24.26 -11.98
CA PHE A 154 -3.00 -24.85 -10.65
C PHE A 154 -3.16 -26.38 -10.68
N VAL A 155 -4.24 -26.90 -11.27
CA VAL A 155 -4.48 -28.34 -11.35
C VAL A 155 -3.35 -29.04 -12.10
N GLN A 156 -2.94 -28.50 -13.26
CA GLN A 156 -1.84 -29.04 -14.05
C GLN A 156 -0.53 -29.06 -13.27
N GLY A 157 -0.17 -27.96 -12.60
CA GLY A 157 1.04 -27.87 -11.79
C GLY A 157 1.04 -28.81 -10.58
N TRP A 158 -0.13 -28.98 -9.93
CA TRP A 158 -0.29 -29.89 -8.79
C TRP A 158 -0.09 -31.35 -9.20
N PHE A 159 -0.70 -31.78 -10.31
CA PHE A 159 -0.50 -33.13 -10.85
C PHE A 159 0.93 -33.33 -11.38
N MET A 160 1.55 -32.30 -11.97
CA MET A 160 2.95 -32.36 -12.41
C MET A 160 3.86 -32.67 -11.21
N GLY A 161 3.73 -31.91 -10.12
CA GLY A 161 4.48 -32.14 -8.89
C GLY A 161 4.25 -33.55 -8.35
N LEU A 162 2.99 -34.00 -8.28
CA LEU A 162 2.64 -35.34 -7.79
C LEU A 162 3.25 -36.46 -8.64
N MET A 163 3.20 -36.35 -9.97
CA MET A 163 3.78 -37.34 -10.88
C MET A 163 5.30 -37.38 -10.79
N ILE A 164 5.97 -36.23 -10.71
CA ILE A 164 7.43 -36.16 -10.52
C ILE A 164 7.81 -36.82 -9.19
N THR A 165 7.12 -36.48 -8.09
CA THR A 165 7.35 -37.11 -6.78
C THR A 165 7.14 -38.63 -6.85
N ALA A 166 6.07 -39.10 -7.49
CA ALA A 166 5.77 -40.52 -7.63
C ALA A 166 6.87 -41.27 -8.41
N VAL A 167 7.38 -40.69 -9.50
CA VAL A 167 8.49 -41.26 -10.30
C VAL A 167 9.78 -41.32 -9.48
N VAL A 168 10.20 -40.19 -8.89
CA VAL A 168 11.46 -40.10 -8.12
C VAL A 168 11.42 -41.03 -6.91
N ALA A 169 10.32 -41.03 -6.16
CA ALA A 169 10.19 -41.86 -4.97
C ALA A 169 10.11 -43.36 -5.32
N SER A 170 9.49 -43.74 -6.45
CA SER A 170 9.53 -45.12 -6.97
C SER A 170 10.96 -45.56 -7.30
N LEU A 171 11.72 -44.72 -8.01
CA LEU A 171 13.10 -45.01 -8.37
C LEU A 171 13.99 -45.14 -7.15
N ALA A 172 13.83 -44.24 -6.17
CA ALA A 172 14.56 -44.31 -4.90
C ALA A 172 14.25 -45.60 -4.13
N LEU A 173 12.97 -46.01 -4.08
CA LEU A 173 12.56 -47.25 -3.43
C LEU A 173 13.12 -48.49 -4.15
N TYR A 174 13.12 -48.48 -5.49
CA TYR A 174 13.78 -49.52 -6.28
C TYR A 174 15.27 -49.63 -5.99
N ALA A 175 15.98 -48.50 -6.00
CA ALA A 175 17.41 -48.44 -5.68
C ALA A 175 17.69 -48.94 -4.26
N GLY A 176 16.90 -48.51 -3.28
CA GLY A 176 17.00 -48.95 -1.89
C GLY A 176 16.82 -50.46 -1.74
N ILE A 177 15.77 -51.04 -2.32
CA ILE A 177 15.48 -52.48 -2.20
C ILE A 177 16.54 -53.32 -2.93
N TYR A 178 17.03 -52.89 -4.09
CA TYR A 178 18.11 -53.60 -4.80
C TYR A 178 19.44 -53.53 -4.06
N SER A 179 19.77 -52.36 -3.50
CA SER A 179 20.94 -52.18 -2.64
C SER A 179 20.89 -53.11 -1.43
N LEU A 180 19.74 -53.22 -0.76
CA LEU A 180 19.56 -54.17 0.34
C LEU A 180 19.76 -55.63 -0.10
N ARG A 181 19.49 -55.96 -1.36
CA ARG A 181 19.68 -57.31 -1.91
C ARG A 181 21.10 -57.59 -2.37
N GLY A 182 22.01 -56.61 -2.34
CA GLY A 182 23.39 -56.71 -2.86
C GLY A 182 23.48 -56.74 -4.37
N LEU A 183 22.45 -56.24 -5.03
CA LEU A 183 22.35 -56.23 -6.48
C LEU A 183 22.56 -54.81 -7.00
N GLY A 184 23.26 -54.66 -8.12
CA GLY A 184 23.19 -53.43 -8.90
C GLY A 184 21.74 -53.18 -9.33
N LEU A 185 21.32 -51.91 -9.40
CA LEU A 185 19.97 -51.56 -9.82
C LEU A 185 19.71 -52.06 -11.26
N VAL A 186 18.86 -53.09 -11.38
CA VAL A 186 18.40 -53.61 -12.68
C VAL A 186 16.89 -53.46 -12.73
N LEU A 187 16.40 -52.68 -13.69
CA LEU A 187 14.96 -52.46 -13.88
C LEU A 187 14.31 -53.71 -14.50
N ALA A 188 13.73 -54.56 -13.66
CA ALA A 188 13.01 -55.75 -14.10
C ALA A 188 11.79 -55.38 -14.96
N PRO A 189 11.28 -56.28 -15.82
CA PRO A 189 10.16 -55.98 -16.72
C PRO A 189 8.92 -55.41 -16.01
N ARG A 190 8.59 -55.89 -14.82
CA ARG A 190 7.45 -55.37 -14.03
C ARG A 190 7.70 -53.95 -13.50
N MET A 191 8.93 -53.62 -13.12
CA MET A 191 9.32 -52.27 -12.69
C MET A 191 9.29 -51.30 -13.88
N LEU A 192 9.76 -51.74 -15.04
CA LEU A 192 9.66 -50.97 -16.28
C LEU A 192 8.20 -50.68 -16.62
N LYS A 193 7.30 -51.65 -16.54
CA LYS A 193 5.85 -51.43 -16.75
C LYS A 193 5.25 -50.39 -15.79
N HIS A 194 5.61 -50.44 -14.51
CA HIS A 194 5.17 -49.45 -13.53
C HIS A 194 5.68 -48.04 -13.88
N LEU A 195 6.98 -47.90 -14.15
CA LEU A 195 7.57 -46.63 -14.60
C LEU A 195 6.99 -46.16 -15.94
N ALA A 196 6.58 -47.09 -16.82
CA ALA A 196 5.92 -46.80 -18.08
C ALA A 196 4.59 -46.08 -17.85
N VAL A 197 3.77 -46.59 -16.92
CA VAL A 197 2.47 -45.99 -16.57
C VAL A 197 2.65 -44.62 -15.92
N LEU A 198 3.59 -44.48 -14.97
CA LEU A 198 3.89 -43.18 -14.37
C LEU A 198 4.41 -42.18 -15.41
N GLY A 199 5.29 -42.62 -16.30
CA GLY A 199 5.79 -41.81 -17.41
C GLY A 199 4.69 -41.42 -18.41
N LEU A 200 3.72 -42.29 -18.70
CA LEU A 200 2.55 -41.96 -19.50
C LEU A 200 1.74 -40.84 -18.85
N LEU A 201 1.39 -40.97 -17.56
CA LEU A 201 0.62 -39.96 -16.83
C LEU A 201 1.38 -38.63 -16.73
N LEU A 202 2.69 -38.69 -16.50
CA LEU A 202 3.56 -37.52 -16.52
C LEU A 202 3.55 -36.83 -17.89
N MET A 203 3.72 -37.59 -18.99
CA MET A 203 3.70 -37.04 -20.34
C MET A 203 2.33 -36.47 -20.74
N LEU A 204 1.22 -37.04 -20.27
CA LEU A 204 -0.11 -36.44 -20.43
C LEU A 204 -0.23 -35.10 -19.69
N THR A 205 0.32 -35.02 -18.47
CA THR A 205 0.34 -33.78 -17.69
C THR A 205 1.22 -32.71 -18.33
N ILE A 206 2.33 -33.12 -18.95
CA ILE A 206 3.19 -32.25 -19.77
C ILE A 206 2.45 -31.76 -21.02
N ALA A 207 1.75 -32.66 -21.73
CA ALA A 207 0.97 -32.30 -22.91
C ALA A 207 -0.13 -31.28 -22.59
N ALA A 208 -0.84 -31.47 -21.46
CA ALA A 208 -1.81 -30.52 -20.96
C ALA A 208 -1.17 -29.15 -20.65
N GLY A 209 0.02 -29.13 -20.05
CA GLY A 209 0.77 -27.89 -19.80
C GLY A 209 1.09 -27.12 -21.10
N HIS A 210 1.57 -27.80 -22.14
CA HIS A 210 1.81 -27.16 -23.45
C HIS A 210 0.52 -26.64 -24.09
N ALA A 211 -0.60 -27.36 -23.94
CA ALA A 211 -1.89 -26.90 -24.44
C ALA A 211 -2.40 -25.65 -23.69
N LEU A 212 -2.15 -25.55 -22.37
CA LEU A 212 -2.48 -24.36 -21.59
C LEU A 212 -1.57 -23.18 -21.95
N ASN A 213 -0.28 -23.43 -22.21
CA ASN A 213 0.68 -22.40 -22.60
C ASN A 213 0.23 -21.62 -23.85
N VAL A 214 -0.54 -22.24 -24.75
CA VAL A 214 -1.14 -21.55 -25.92
C VAL A 214 -1.93 -20.31 -25.48
N TYR A 215 -2.72 -20.43 -24.43
CA TYR A 215 -3.55 -19.33 -23.92
C TYR A 215 -2.76 -18.35 -23.05
N ASP A 216 -1.67 -18.78 -22.40
CA ASP A 216 -0.80 -17.89 -21.61
C ASP A 216 0.01 -16.90 -22.47
N VAL A 217 0.05 -17.11 -23.79
CA VAL A 217 0.76 -16.24 -24.74
C VAL A 217 0.25 -14.79 -24.71
N VAL A 218 -1.02 -14.55 -24.38
CA VAL A 218 -1.58 -13.18 -24.23
C VAL A 218 -1.08 -12.44 -22.98
N LEU A 219 -0.27 -13.09 -22.15
CA LEU A 219 0.41 -12.54 -20.98
C LEU A 219 1.95 -12.54 -21.16
N SER A 220 2.43 -12.62 -22.41
CA SER A 220 3.86 -12.62 -22.77
C SER A 220 4.52 -11.27 -22.50
N SER A 221 5.75 -11.27 -21.98
CA SER A 221 6.57 -10.06 -21.79
C SER A 221 7.76 -9.98 -22.74
N ASN A 222 7.80 -10.83 -23.77
CA ASN A 222 9.00 -11.10 -24.57
C ASN A 222 9.08 -10.30 -25.88
N GLY A 223 8.34 -9.20 -26.00
CA GLY A 223 8.22 -8.43 -27.24
C GLY A 223 8.18 -6.92 -27.02
N VAL A 224 7.84 -6.18 -28.08
CA VAL A 224 7.80 -4.69 -28.08
C VAL A 224 6.78 -4.12 -27.10
N VAL A 225 5.74 -4.90 -26.82
CA VAL A 225 4.66 -4.62 -25.87
C VAL A 225 4.33 -5.87 -25.07
N PHE A 226 3.61 -5.71 -23.97
CA PHE A 226 3.10 -6.84 -23.21
C PHE A 226 1.88 -7.47 -23.91
N GLY A 227 1.84 -8.79 -23.93
CA GLY A 227 0.84 -9.58 -24.65
C GLY A 227 1.41 -10.31 -25.85
N ALA A 228 0.54 -10.99 -26.60
CA ALA A 228 0.96 -11.82 -27.72
C ALA A 228 1.35 -10.95 -28.93
N THR A 229 2.63 -10.96 -29.28
CA THR A 229 3.20 -10.30 -30.48
C THR A 229 3.02 -11.12 -31.76
N TYR A 230 3.44 -10.58 -32.90
CA TYR A 230 3.38 -11.29 -34.19
C TYR A 230 4.12 -12.64 -34.14
N THR A 231 5.31 -12.67 -33.55
CA THR A 231 6.11 -13.89 -33.38
C THR A 231 5.46 -14.87 -32.41
N ASP A 232 4.84 -14.37 -31.34
CA ASP A 232 4.14 -15.23 -30.40
C ASP A 232 3.00 -16.00 -31.08
N ILE A 233 2.20 -15.32 -31.90
CA ILE A 233 1.04 -15.93 -32.56
C ILE A 233 1.45 -16.84 -33.72
N ASN A 234 2.37 -16.39 -34.56
CA ASN A 234 2.72 -17.12 -35.79
C ASN A 234 3.83 -18.15 -35.60
N ALA A 235 4.61 -18.07 -34.51
CA ALA A 235 5.68 -19.02 -34.23
C ALA A 235 5.46 -19.78 -32.91
N ARG A 236 5.19 -19.11 -31.78
CA ARG A 236 5.11 -19.80 -30.47
C ARG A 236 3.85 -20.64 -30.30
N ILE A 237 2.67 -20.15 -30.71
CA ILE A 237 1.44 -20.95 -30.64
C ILE A 237 1.57 -22.27 -31.43
N PRO A 238 2.02 -22.28 -32.70
CA PRO A 238 2.29 -23.53 -33.43
C PRO A 238 3.30 -24.44 -32.74
N VAL A 239 4.35 -23.86 -32.14
CA VAL A 239 5.33 -24.62 -31.35
C VAL A 239 4.68 -25.31 -30.15
N PHE A 240 3.82 -24.63 -29.40
CA PHE A 240 3.12 -25.25 -28.28
C PHE A 240 2.21 -26.39 -28.72
N TRP A 241 1.47 -26.23 -29.82
CA TRP A 241 0.67 -27.34 -30.39
C TRP A 241 1.54 -28.51 -30.85
N LEU A 242 2.69 -28.25 -31.47
CA LEU A 242 3.66 -29.29 -31.84
C LEU A 242 4.17 -30.03 -30.60
N LEU A 243 4.52 -29.30 -29.54
CA LEU A 243 5.00 -29.88 -28.28
C LEU A 243 3.91 -30.68 -27.56
N THR A 244 2.66 -30.24 -27.60
CA THR A 244 1.50 -31.03 -27.14
C THR A 244 1.43 -32.34 -27.92
N GLY A 245 1.50 -32.30 -29.25
CA GLY A 245 1.47 -33.50 -30.10
C GLY A 245 2.62 -34.46 -29.80
N ILE A 246 3.84 -33.95 -29.64
CA ILE A 246 5.03 -34.77 -29.32
C ILE A 246 4.96 -35.33 -27.89
N ALA A 247 4.43 -34.57 -26.93
CA ALA A 247 4.21 -35.07 -25.58
C ALA A 247 3.14 -36.17 -25.54
N LEU A 248 2.07 -36.05 -26.34
CA LEU A 248 1.07 -37.13 -26.52
C LEU A 248 1.67 -38.35 -27.22
N LEU A 249 2.52 -38.14 -28.24
CA LEU A 249 3.27 -39.22 -28.89
C LEU A 249 4.18 -39.94 -27.88
N ALA A 250 4.87 -39.18 -27.02
CA ALA A 250 5.68 -39.75 -25.97
C ALA A 250 4.82 -40.51 -24.96
N ALA A 251 3.68 -39.98 -24.52
CA ALA A 251 2.73 -40.68 -23.65
C ALA A 251 2.28 -42.02 -24.26
N ALA A 252 1.96 -42.03 -25.57
CA ALA A 252 1.67 -43.26 -26.30
C ALA A 252 2.88 -44.20 -26.35
N GLY A 253 4.08 -43.68 -26.56
CA GLY A 253 5.34 -44.43 -26.51
C GLY A 253 5.58 -45.12 -25.16
N PHE A 254 5.36 -44.42 -24.05
CA PHE A 254 5.37 -44.98 -22.70
C PHE A 254 4.29 -46.08 -22.56
N GLY A 255 3.08 -45.85 -23.07
CA GLY A 255 2.00 -46.83 -23.10
C GLY A 255 2.31 -48.09 -23.91
N ILE A 256 2.92 -47.97 -25.09
CA ILE A 256 3.36 -49.09 -25.93
C ILE A 256 4.51 -49.85 -25.26
N SER A 257 5.41 -49.12 -24.60
CA SER A 257 6.52 -49.70 -23.86
C SER A 257 6.04 -50.69 -22.79
N ASN A 258 4.90 -50.42 -22.14
CA ASN A 258 4.26 -51.34 -21.20
C ASN A 258 4.01 -52.77 -21.75
N TYR A 259 3.83 -52.91 -23.07
CA TYR A 259 3.56 -54.20 -23.71
C TYR A 259 4.73 -54.77 -24.50
N ARG A 260 5.49 -53.93 -25.21
CA ARG A 260 6.50 -54.37 -26.20
C ARG A 260 7.88 -53.70 -26.07
N GLY A 261 8.03 -52.70 -25.21
CA GLY A 261 9.24 -51.86 -25.16
C GLY A 261 9.98 -51.95 -23.83
N GLY A 262 11.30 -52.05 -23.89
CA GLY A 262 12.15 -51.82 -22.73
C GLY A 262 12.40 -50.32 -22.48
N LEU A 263 13.32 -50.02 -21.56
CA LEU A 263 13.75 -48.66 -21.22
C LEU A 263 14.11 -47.79 -22.44
N ARG A 264 14.62 -48.40 -23.52
CA ARG A 264 15.05 -47.72 -24.75
C ARG A 264 13.92 -46.91 -25.41
N LEU A 265 12.69 -47.43 -25.46
CA LEU A 265 11.57 -46.69 -26.05
C LEU A 265 11.19 -45.49 -25.18
N MET A 266 11.14 -45.67 -23.85
CA MET A 266 10.81 -44.59 -22.91
C MET A 266 11.81 -43.45 -23.01
N VAL A 267 13.11 -43.78 -22.95
CA VAL A 267 14.20 -42.80 -23.09
C VAL A 267 14.15 -42.16 -24.47
N GLY A 268 13.96 -42.95 -25.55
CA GLY A 268 13.89 -42.42 -26.90
C GLY A 268 12.77 -41.38 -27.10
N PHE A 269 11.54 -41.69 -26.68
CA PHE A 269 10.41 -40.75 -26.78
C PHE A 269 10.56 -39.53 -25.86
N PHE A 270 11.05 -39.73 -24.63
CA PHE A 270 11.31 -38.62 -23.72
C PHE A 270 12.43 -37.71 -24.25
N SER A 271 13.54 -38.28 -24.73
CA SER A 271 14.63 -37.53 -25.36
C SER A 271 14.16 -36.79 -26.61
N LEU A 272 13.31 -37.40 -27.44
CA LEU A 272 12.70 -36.70 -28.58
C LEU A 272 11.91 -35.47 -28.12
N TRP A 273 11.06 -35.62 -27.11
CA TRP A 273 10.33 -34.49 -26.55
C TRP A 273 11.27 -33.41 -26.01
N VAL A 274 12.31 -33.77 -25.24
CA VAL A 274 13.31 -32.81 -24.72
C VAL A 274 14.04 -32.08 -25.85
N ILE A 275 14.50 -32.80 -26.88
CA ILE A 275 15.21 -32.21 -28.02
C ILE A 275 14.31 -31.22 -28.74
N VAL A 276 13.08 -31.61 -29.05
CA VAL A 276 12.14 -30.70 -29.74
C VAL A 276 11.73 -29.54 -28.86
N PHE A 277 11.53 -29.75 -27.55
CA PHE A 277 11.27 -28.69 -26.59
C PHE A 277 12.38 -27.63 -26.59
N LEU A 278 13.65 -28.05 -26.56
CA LEU A 278 14.79 -27.14 -26.59
C LEU A 278 14.88 -26.41 -27.95
N LEU A 279 14.78 -27.13 -29.06
CA LEU A 279 14.86 -26.52 -30.39
C LEU A 279 13.70 -25.55 -30.67
N ALA A 280 12.48 -25.95 -30.32
CA ALA A 280 11.27 -25.21 -30.65
C ALA A 280 11.07 -23.96 -29.77
N ASN A 281 11.55 -23.95 -28.51
CA ASN A 281 11.45 -22.75 -27.68
C ASN A 281 12.59 -21.75 -27.88
N PHE A 282 13.81 -22.22 -28.16
CA PHE A 282 14.98 -21.33 -28.25
C PHE A 282 15.34 -20.94 -29.69
N ALA A 283 15.41 -21.91 -30.61
CA ALA A 283 15.94 -21.66 -31.95
C ALA A 283 14.90 -21.09 -32.91
N TYR A 284 13.69 -21.66 -32.92
CA TYR A 284 12.67 -21.31 -33.91
C TYR A 284 12.11 -19.89 -33.75
N PRO A 285 11.66 -19.42 -32.57
CA PRO A 285 11.10 -18.09 -32.41
C PRO A 285 12.13 -16.98 -32.65
N ALA A 286 13.37 -17.19 -32.20
CA ALA A 286 14.46 -16.23 -32.41
C ALA A 286 14.80 -16.07 -33.91
N LEU A 287 14.86 -17.19 -34.65
CA LEU A 287 15.10 -17.15 -36.09
C LEU A 287 13.92 -16.49 -36.83
N PHE A 288 12.69 -16.75 -36.40
CA PHE A 288 11.50 -16.14 -36.97
C PHE A 288 11.46 -14.63 -36.73
N GLN A 289 11.72 -14.17 -35.51
CA GLN A 289 11.80 -12.75 -35.16
C GLN A 289 12.81 -12.02 -36.07
N ARG A 290 14.04 -12.54 -36.16
CA ARG A 290 15.13 -11.92 -36.92
C ARG A 290 14.89 -11.89 -38.43
N LEU A 291 14.28 -12.94 -38.99
CA LEU A 291 14.13 -13.05 -40.45
C LEU A 291 12.83 -12.49 -41.00
N ARG A 292 11.76 -12.42 -40.18
CA ARG A 292 10.41 -12.05 -40.64
C ARG A 292 9.86 -10.79 -39.98
N VAL A 293 10.24 -10.50 -38.74
CA VAL A 293 9.66 -9.38 -37.97
C VAL A 293 10.58 -8.17 -37.98
N GLU A 294 11.83 -8.29 -37.52
CA GLU A 294 12.78 -7.16 -37.46
C GLU A 294 12.91 -6.35 -38.77
N PRO A 295 12.88 -6.95 -39.99
CA PRO A 295 12.96 -6.18 -41.23
C PRO A 295 11.76 -5.25 -41.53
N SER A 296 10.61 -5.47 -40.90
CA SER A 296 9.35 -4.72 -41.08
C SER A 296 8.54 -4.81 -39.79
N GLU A 297 9.17 -4.43 -38.68
CA GLU A 297 8.67 -4.70 -37.33
C GLU A 297 7.35 -3.99 -37.05
N PHE A 298 7.27 -2.69 -37.36
CA PHE A 298 6.05 -1.92 -37.15
C PHE A 298 4.84 -2.50 -37.88
N ASP A 299 4.94 -2.78 -39.19
CA ASP A 299 3.80 -3.26 -39.98
C ASP A 299 3.27 -4.60 -39.47
N ARG A 300 4.15 -5.43 -38.89
CA ARG A 300 3.80 -6.74 -38.32
C ARG A 300 3.25 -6.62 -36.90
N GLU A 301 3.79 -5.70 -36.11
CA GLU A 301 3.47 -5.56 -34.68
C GLU A 301 2.33 -4.56 -34.39
N ALA A 302 2.01 -3.65 -35.32
CA ALA A 302 0.97 -2.63 -35.19
C ALA A 302 -0.37 -3.15 -34.61
N PRO A 303 -0.98 -4.24 -35.09
CA PRO A 303 -2.23 -4.74 -34.52
C PRO A 303 -2.09 -5.23 -33.06
N TYR A 304 -0.92 -5.73 -32.66
CA TYR A 304 -0.69 -6.20 -31.30
C TYR A 304 -0.36 -5.05 -30.34
N ILE A 305 0.27 -3.99 -30.86
CA ILE A 305 0.43 -2.72 -30.17
C ILE A 305 -0.94 -2.11 -29.87
N LEU A 306 -1.86 -2.07 -30.83
CA LEU A 306 -3.23 -1.58 -30.60
C LEU A 306 -3.96 -2.39 -29.52
N ARG A 307 -3.90 -3.73 -29.59
CA ARG A 307 -4.49 -4.60 -28.55
C ARG A 307 -3.93 -4.30 -27.15
N ASN A 308 -2.62 -4.06 -27.06
CA ASN A 308 -1.97 -3.72 -25.80
C ASN A 308 -2.39 -2.32 -25.30
N ILE A 309 -2.49 -1.32 -26.19
CA ILE A 309 -2.98 0.02 -25.85
C ILE A 309 -4.41 -0.05 -25.33
N GLU A 310 -5.32 -0.68 -26.07
CA GLU A 310 -6.74 -0.83 -25.70
C GLU A 310 -6.90 -1.58 -24.38
N ALA A 311 -6.25 -2.74 -24.24
CA ALA A 311 -6.35 -3.56 -23.03
C ALA A 311 -5.74 -2.88 -21.81
N THR A 312 -4.60 -2.20 -21.96
CA THR A 312 -3.98 -1.47 -20.85
C THR A 312 -4.85 -0.29 -20.44
N ARG A 313 -5.37 0.50 -21.40
CA ARG A 313 -6.26 1.62 -21.09
C ARG A 313 -7.52 1.14 -20.35
N ALA A 314 -8.19 0.10 -20.85
CA ALA A 314 -9.36 -0.49 -20.20
C ALA A 314 -9.04 -1.07 -18.81
N ALA A 315 -7.91 -1.76 -18.65
CA ALA A 315 -7.56 -2.40 -17.38
C ALA A 315 -7.19 -1.43 -16.25
N TYR A 316 -6.80 -0.19 -16.59
CA TYR A 316 -6.48 0.88 -15.64
C TYR A 316 -7.47 2.06 -15.69
N GLU A 317 -8.58 1.93 -16.43
CA GLU A 317 -9.60 2.98 -16.62
C GLU A 317 -9.07 4.28 -17.26
N LEU A 318 -8.01 4.18 -18.07
CA LEU A 318 -7.44 5.33 -18.79
C LEU A 318 -8.27 5.72 -20.01
N ASP A 319 -9.15 4.82 -20.47
CA ASP A 319 -10.15 5.09 -21.50
C ASP A 319 -11.27 6.04 -21.04
N ARG A 320 -11.39 6.25 -19.73
CA ARG A 320 -12.34 7.19 -19.11
C ARG A 320 -11.75 8.58 -18.82
N VAL A 321 -10.47 8.80 -19.14
CA VAL A 321 -9.81 10.09 -18.93
C VAL A 321 -10.32 11.10 -19.96
N THR A 322 -10.92 12.18 -19.49
CA THR A 322 -11.36 13.30 -20.33
C THR A 322 -10.17 14.21 -20.63
N GLU A 323 -9.86 14.43 -21.89
CA GLU A 323 -8.78 15.33 -22.31
C GLU A 323 -9.33 16.74 -22.58
N VAL A 324 -8.75 17.76 -21.94
CA VAL A 324 -9.16 19.16 -22.08
C VAL A 324 -7.94 20.02 -22.44
N LEU A 325 -8.06 20.86 -23.46
CA LEU A 325 -7.02 21.84 -23.79
C LEU A 325 -7.17 23.05 -22.85
N TYR A 326 -6.13 23.36 -22.08
CA TYR A 326 -6.10 24.53 -21.22
C TYR A 326 -5.37 25.68 -21.91
N PRO A 327 -6.04 26.82 -22.20
CA PRO A 327 -5.43 27.95 -22.88
C PRO A 327 -4.52 28.73 -21.92
N VAL A 328 -3.23 28.43 -21.92
CA VAL A 328 -2.24 29.25 -21.18
C VAL A 328 -1.89 30.46 -22.04
N ALA A 329 -2.61 31.56 -21.86
CA ALA A 329 -2.43 32.78 -22.68
C ALA A 329 -2.45 34.09 -21.87
N GLY A 330 -2.74 34.03 -20.57
CA GLY A 330 -2.88 35.22 -19.72
C GLY A 330 -1.61 35.61 -18.95
N THR A 331 -1.54 36.86 -18.54
CA THR A 331 -0.72 37.33 -17.41
C THR A 331 -1.58 37.40 -16.17
N LEU A 332 -1.05 37.03 -15.00
CA LEU A 332 -1.79 37.13 -13.74
C LEU A 332 -2.13 38.61 -13.46
N THR A 333 -3.42 38.90 -13.25
CA THR A 333 -3.90 40.24 -12.91
C THR A 333 -4.51 40.24 -11.51
N LEU A 334 -4.56 41.40 -10.85
CA LEU A 334 -5.23 41.54 -9.55
C LEU A 334 -6.71 41.15 -9.62
N GLN A 335 -7.39 41.45 -10.73
CA GLN A 335 -8.78 41.03 -10.94
C GLN A 335 -8.90 39.50 -11.00
N ALA A 336 -7.98 38.82 -11.70
CA ALA A 336 -7.99 37.36 -11.78
C ALA A 336 -7.74 36.71 -10.39
N ILE A 337 -6.96 37.34 -9.52
CA ILE A 337 -6.75 36.89 -8.13
C ILE A 337 -8.06 37.01 -7.34
N GLU A 338 -8.73 38.15 -7.41
CA GLU A 338 -10.00 38.39 -6.71
C GLU A 338 -11.12 37.45 -7.21
N ASP A 339 -11.24 37.25 -8.52
CA ASP A 339 -12.26 36.37 -9.11
C ASP A 339 -12.04 34.89 -8.74
N ASN A 340 -10.80 34.51 -8.40
CA ASN A 340 -10.39 33.15 -8.00
C ASN A 340 -9.98 33.08 -6.52
N ARG A 341 -10.48 34.00 -5.69
CA ARG A 341 -10.16 34.08 -4.26
C ARG A 341 -10.31 32.75 -3.53
N PRO A 342 -11.35 31.93 -3.76
CA PRO A 342 -11.49 30.65 -3.07
C PRO A 342 -10.38 29.63 -3.35
N THR A 343 -9.78 29.65 -4.55
CA THR A 343 -8.59 28.83 -4.87
C THR A 343 -7.37 29.38 -4.14
N VAL A 344 -7.15 30.70 -4.17
CA VAL A 344 -5.98 31.35 -3.54
C VAL A 344 -5.99 31.14 -2.02
N ASP A 345 -7.16 31.28 -1.40
CA ASP A 345 -7.39 31.07 0.04
C ASP A 345 -7.21 29.61 0.50
N ASN A 346 -7.11 28.67 -0.45
CA ASN A 346 -6.93 27.23 -0.22
C ASN A 346 -5.57 26.70 -0.71
N ILE A 347 -4.65 27.58 -1.14
CA ILE A 347 -3.29 27.17 -1.51
C ILE A 347 -2.59 26.59 -0.27
N ARG A 348 -2.36 25.27 -0.29
CA ARG A 348 -1.72 24.54 0.81
C ARG A 348 -0.29 25.03 1.03
N LEU A 349 -0.01 25.41 2.26
CA LEU A 349 1.28 25.87 2.75
C LEU A 349 1.98 24.85 3.64
N TRP A 350 1.24 23.95 4.28
CA TRP A 350 1.81 22.87 5.09
C TRP A 350 1.91 21.58 4.29
N ASP A 351 3.10 21.01 4.24
CA ASP A 351 3.31 19.64 3.79
C ASP A 351 3.17 18.65 4.94
N LEU A 352 2.78 17.41 4.59
CA LEU A 352 2.43 16.37 5.56
C LEU A 352 3.59 16.05 6.52
N GLN A 353 4.80 15.85 6.00
CA GLN A 353 5.96 15.47 6.82
C GLN A 353 6.45 16.60 7.75
N PRO A 354 6.71 17.84 7.29
CA PRO A 354 7.07 18.93 8.20
C PRO A 354 6.00 19.22 9.26
N LEU A 355 4.71 19.08 8.90
CA LEU A 355 3.62 19.28 9.84
C LEU A 355 3.57 18.16 10.89
N GLN A 356 3.82 16.91 10.50
CA GLN A 356 3.93 15.78 11.43
C GLN A 356 5.04 16.02 12.46
N ASP A 357 6.22 16.46 12.00
CA ASP A 357 7.34 16.79 12.88
C ASP A 357 6.96 17.92 13.85
N ALA A 358 6.33 18.98 13.34
CA ALA A 358 5.84 20.08 14.17
C ALA A 358 4.80 19.62 15.21
N TYR A 359 3.87 18.74 14.83
CA TYR A 359 2.87 18.18 15.75
C TYR A 359 3.52 17.35 16.86
N ASN A 360 4.50 16.51 16.53
CA ASN A 360 5.23 15.70 17.51
C ASN A 360 6.17 16.53 18.42
N GLN A 361 6.29 17.84 18.21
CA GLN A 361 6.99 18.76 19.12
C GLN A 361 6.02 19.68 19.87
N LEU A 362 5.03 20.26 19.18
CA LEU A 362 4.12 21.27 19.73
C LEU A 362 2.91 20.66 20.44
N GLN A 363 2.45 19.49 19.98
CA GLN A 363 1.29 18.77 20.52
C GLN A 363 1.71 17.54 21.35
N PHE A 364 3.01 17.40 21.62
CA PHE A 364 3.56 16.36 22.50
C PHE A 364 3.37 16.74 23.98
N MET A 365 2.15 16.53 24.46
CA MET A 365 1.77 16.87 25.84
C MET A 365 1.92 15.69 26.80
N GLU A 366 1.79 14.46 26.27
CA GLU A 366 1.85 13.22 27.02
C GLU A 366 2.87 12.29 26.35
N LEU A 367 3.75 11.68 27.15
CA LEU A 367 4.87 10.89 26.63
C LEU A 367 4.44 9.69 25.78
N TYR A 368 3.22 9.19 25.99
CA TYR A 368 2.69 7.97 25.37
C TYR A 368 1.79 8.25 24.18
N TYR A 369 1.73 9.48 23.67
CA TYR A 369 1.03 9.80 22.42
C TYR A 369 1.99 10.30 21.35
N GLN A 370 1.71 9.93 20.10
CA GLN A 370 2.43 10.40 18.93
C GLN A 370 1.52 10.50 17.71
N PHE A 371 1.91 11.29 16.72
CA PHE A 371 1.27 11.34 15.41
C PHE A 371 2.10 10.50 14.44
N LEU A 372 1.51 9.40 13.95
CA LEU A 372 2.16 8.45 13.04
C LEU A 372 2.07 8.85 11.57
N ASP A 373 0.98 9.51 11.19
CA ASP A 373 0.74 10.02 9.85
C ASP A 373 -0.06 11.34 9.91
N MET A 374 -0.06 12.06 8.78
CA MET A 374 -0.80 13.29 8.56
C MET A 374 -1.55 13.20 7.24
N ASP A 375 -2.85 13.47 7.28
CA ASP A 375 -3.75 13.34 6.16
C ASP A 375 -4.31 14.67 5.69
N SER A 376 -4.59 14.76 4.39
CA SER A 376 -5.37 15.86 3.83
C SER A 376 -6.84 15.50 3.70
N ASP A 377 -7.69 16.44 4.08
CA ASP A 377 -9.13 16.38 3.92
C ASP A 377 -9.72 17.79 3.69
N ARG A 378 -11.03 17.90 3.59
CA ARG A 378 -11.76 19.17 3.48
C ARG A 378 -12.98 19.19 4.39
N TYR A 379 -13.20 20.34 5.03
CA TYR A 379 -14.35 20.60 5.89
C TYR A 379 -14.97 21.93 5.51
N VAL A 380 -16.27 22.08 5.75
CA VAL A 380 -16.94 23.37 5.61
C VAL A 380 -16.75 24.16 6.90
N VAL A 381 -15.97 25.24 6.83
CA VAL A 381 -15.70 26.16 7.94
C VAL A 381 -16.20 27.55 7.55
N ASP A 382 -17.03 28.16 8.41
CA ASP A 382 -17.70 29.44 8.13
C ASP A 382 -18.46 29.48 6.79
N GLY A 383 -19.04 28.35 6.39
CA GLY A 383 -19.79 28.22 5.14
C GLY A 383 -18.93 28.16 3.88
N ARG A 384 -17.60 27.98 4.01
CA ARG A 384 -16.67 27.81 2.88
C ARG A 384 -15.94 26.47 2.98
N LEU A 385 -15.67 25.86 1.84
CA LEU A 385 -14.84 24.66 1.77
C LEU A 385 -13.39 25.05 2.08
N ARG A 386 -12.82 24.43 3.12
CA ARG A 386 -11.44 24.63 3.56
C ARG A 386 -10.68 23.33 3.54
N GLN A 387 -9.51 23.34 2.92
CA GLN A 387 -8.56 22.23 3.05
C GLN A 387 -7.98 22.20 4.46
N VAL A 388 -8.01 21.02 5.07
CA VAL A 388 -7.43 20.78 6.41
C VAL A 388 -6.42 19.66 6.35
N LEU A 389 -5.49 19.70 7.29
CA LEU A 389 -4.56 18.62 7.57
C LEU A 389 -4.85 18.06 8.95
N VAL A 390 -5.05 16.75 9.03
CA VAL A 390 -5.51 16.06 10.22
C VAL A 390 -4.54 14.95 10.61
N GLY A 391 -4.33 14.75 11.90
CA GLY A 391 -3.53 13.64 12.42
C GLY A 391 -4.16 13.08 13.69
N ALA A 392 -4.14 11.76 13.85
CA ALA A 392 -4.62 11.09 15.04
C ALA A 392 -3.52 11.02 16.12
N ARG A 393 -3.88 11.31 17.39
CA ARG A 393 -2.99 11.06 18.53
C ARG A 393 -3.04 9.60 18.89
N GLU A 394 -2.06 8.88 18.42
CA GLU A 394 -1.94 7.44 18.53
C GLU A 394 -1.12 7.02 19.75
N LEU A 395 -1.45 5.87 20.33
CA LEU A 395 -0.81 5.40 21.56
C LEU A 395 0.57 4.80 21.24
N ASP A 396 1.64 5.31 21.85
CA ASP A 396 2.95 4.67 21.83
C ASP A 396 3.44 4.29 23.23
N PRO A 397 3.22 3.03 23.67
CA PRO A 397 3.69 2.57 24.97
C PRO A 397 5.21 2.43 25.07
N VAL A 398 5.96 2.51 23.96
CA VAL A 398 7.42 2.41 23.94
C VAL A 398 8.07 3.69 24.49
N ASN A 399 7.36 4.82 24.41
CA ASN A 399 7.83 6.10 24.95
C ASN A 399 7.61 6.24 26.47
N LEU A 400 6.93 5.28 27.10
CA LEU A 400 6.83 5.23 28.57
C LEU A 400 8.21 5.00 29.20
N PRO A 401 8.47 5.56 30.41
CA PRO A 401 9.69 5.24 31.16
C PRO A 401 9.87 3.73 31.36
N PRO A 402 11.11 3.19 31.36
CA PRO A 402 11.35 1.75 31.44
C PRO A 402 10.64 1.05 32.62
N ASP A 403 10.58 1.70 33.79
CA ASP A 403 9.89 1.15 34.98
C ASP A 403 8.36 1.11 34.82
N ALA A 404 7.81 1.95 33.93
CA ALA A 404 6.39 2.00 33.57
C ALA A 404 6.02 1.10 32.39
N GLN A 405 7.00 0.49 31.68
CA GLN A 405 6.77 -0.48 30.60
C GLN A 405 6.46 -1.89 31.11
N ASN A 406 5.67 -1.98 32.19
CA ASN A 406 5.23 -3.26 32.74
C ASN A 406 3.92 -3.72 32.08
N TRP A 407 3.57 -5.00 32.28
CA TRP A 407 2.40 -5.62 31.65
C TRP A 407 1.08 -4.93 32.01
N VAL A 408 0.90 -4.50 33.26
CA VAL A 408 -0.32 -3.82 33.71
C VAL A 408 -0.49 -2.51 32.94
N ASN A 409 0.56 -1.71 32.86
CA ASN A 409 0.53 -0.44 32.16
C ASN A 409 0.26 -0.64 30.66
N GLN A 410 1.03 -1.50 29.99
CA GLN A 410 0.94 -1.69 28.54
C GLN A 410 -0.34 -2.39 28.07
N ARG A 411 -1.01 -3.16 28.94
CA ARG A 411 -2.16 -3.99 28.54
C ARG A 411 -3.48 -3.56 29.18
N LEU A 412 -3.48 -2.96 30.35
CA LEU A 412 -4.70 -2.66 31.12
C LEU A 412 -4.94 -1.16 31.34
N GLN A 413 -3.89 -0.33 31.36
CA GLN A 413 -4.02 1.10 31.68
C GLN A 413 -3.86 2.00 30.45
N TYR A 414 -2.75 1.88 29.72
CA TYR A 414 -2.51 2.63 28.48
C TYR A 414 -3.07 1.80 27.32
N THR A 415 -4.36 2.00 27.04
CA THR A 415 -5.14 1.15 26.13
C THR A 415 -5.53 1.85 24.84
N HIS A 416 -5.67 3.18 24.82
CA HIS A 416 -6.17 3.94 23.67
C HIS A 416 -5.32 5.19 23.36
N GLY A 417 -5.42 5.67 22.12
CA GLY A 417 -5.00 7.03 21.70
C GLY A 417 -6.01 8.10 22.13
N TYR A 418 -5.85 9.34 21.65
CA TYR A 418 -6.65 10.49 22.10
C TYR A 418 -6.98 11.52 21.00
N GLY A 419 -7.99 11.21 20.21
CA GLY A 419 -8.62 12.09 19.24
C GLY A 419 -7.66 12.57 18.15
N ILE A 420 -7.98 13.71 17.56
CA ILE A 420 -7.23 14.27 16.43
C ILE A 420 -6.71 15.68 16.74
N SER A 421 -5.63 16.06 16.07
CA SER A 421 -5.29 17.45 15.83
C SER A 421 -5.66 17.81 14.41
N MET A 422 -6.11 19.05 14.20
CA MET A 422 -6.51 19.53 12.88
C MET A 422 -5.99 20.95 12.69
N SER A 423 -5.31 21.18 11.58
CA SER A 423 -4.82 22.49 11.16
C SER A 423 -5.41 22.87 9.80
N PRO A 424 -5.74 24.15 9.57
CA PRO A 424 -5.92 24.65 8.21
C PRO A 424 -4.64 24.41 7.39
N ALA A 425 -4.83 24.05 6.12
CA ALA A 425 -3.70 23.83 5.21
C ALA A 425 -2.94 25.13 4.87
N THR A 426 -3.54 26.30 5.10
CA THR A 426 -3.13 27.58 4.50
C THR A 426 -2.61 28.64 5.46
N THR A 427 -2.75 28.45 6.79
CA THR A 427 -2.36 29.48 7.76
C THR A 427 -1.27 29.02 8.71
N PHE A 428 -0.54 30.00 9.24
CA PHE A 428 0.52 29.80 10.22
C PHE A 428 0.68 31.09 11.04
N SER A 429 1.22 30.97 12.25
CA SER A 429 1.36 32.09 13.16
C SER A 429 2.36 33.14 12.61
N PRO A 430 1.95 34.42 12.48
CA PRO A 430 2.84 35.47 11.99
C PRO A 430 4.10 35.62 12.86
N GLY A 431 5.27 35.65 12.23
CA GLY A 431 6.57 35.81 12.89
C GLY A 431 7.17 34.51 13.45
N GLU A 432 6.37 33.68 14.12
CA GLU A 432 6.84 32.39 14.66
C GLU A 432 6.91 31.30 13.58
N GLY A 433 5.95 31.23 12.66
CA GLY A 433 5.94 30.22 11.59
C GLY A 433 5.38 28.87 12.02
N ARG A 434 4.55 28.83 13.07
CA ARG A 434 3.98 27.58 13.60
C ARG A 434 2.61 27.30 13.02
N PRO A 435 2.18 26.03 12.93
CA PRO A 435 0.83 25.72 12.47
C PRO A 435 -0.22 26.33 13.41
N GLU A 436 -1.29 26.85 12.82
CA GLU A 436 -2.52 27.16 13.56
C GLU A 436 -3.39 25.91 13.65
N TYR A 437 -4.39 25.89 14.54
CA TYR A 437 -5.18 24.70 14.80
C TYR A 437 -6.67 25.01 14.88
N PHE A 438 -7.47 24.22 14.16
CA PHE A 438 -8.90 24.08 14.43
C PHE A 438 -9.18 23.16 15.62
N MET A 439 -8.30 22.17 15.85
CA MET A 439 -8.36 21.26 17.00
C MET A 439 -6.95 20.99 17.54
N GLN A 440 -6.75 21.17 18.83
CA GLN A 440 -5.47 21.00 19.50
C GLN A 440 -5.64 20.67 20.99
N ASP A 441 -4.50 20.47 21.66
CA ASP A 441 -4.34 20.26 23.09
C ASP A 441 -4.92 18.96 23.65
N ILE A 442 -4.56 18.72 24.91
CA ILE A 442 -5.12 17.72 25.79
C ILE A 442 -5.54 18.41 27.09
N PRO A 443 -6.83 18.39 27.47
CA PRO A 443 -7.99 17.94 26.70
C PRO A 443 -8.20 18.71 25.40
N ILE A 444 -8.80 18.07 24.39
CA ILE A 444 -9.02 18.66 23.06
C ILE A 444 -9.87 19.92 23.16
N LYS A 445 -9.38 21.00 22.55
CA LYS A 445 -10.07 22.27 22.33
C LYS A 445 -10.14 22.53 20.83
N GLY A 446 -11.27 23.02 20.35
CA GLY A 446 -11.42 23.31 18.94
C GLY A 446 -12.83 23.71 18.53
N GLU A 447 -12.98 23.98 17.25
CA GLU A 447 -14.23 24.41 16.62
C GLU A 447 -15.20 23.24 16.38
N PHE A 448 -14.68 22.03 16.18
CA PHE A 448 -15.47 20.84 15.90
C PHE A 448 -15.81 20.07 17.19
N PRO A 449 -17.04 19.58 17.34
CA PRO A 449 -17.42 18.77 18.49
C PRO A 449 -16.72 17.41 18.44
N ILE A 450 -16.26 16.92 19.59
CA ILE A 450 -15.79 15.55 19.75
C ILE A 450 -16.47 14.91 20.96
N SER A 451 -17.21 13.84 20.71
CA SER A 451 -18.01 13.14 21.73
C SER A 451 -17.20 12.07 22.45
N ARG A 452 -16.38 11.31 21.72
CA ARG A 452 -15.53 10.22 22.20
C ARG A 452 -14.12 10.37 21.61
N PRO A 453 -13.15 10.96 22.33
CA PRO A 453 -11.79 11.10 21.82
C PRO A 453 -11.00 9.79 21.86
N GLU A 454 -11.46 8.74 22.51
CA GLU A 454 -10.66 7.54 22.74
C GLU A 454 -10.48 6.72 21.44
N LEU A 455 -9.21 6.51 21.05
CA LEU A 455 -8.85 5.74 19.85
C LEU A 455 -8.34 4.36 20.24
N TYR A 456 -9.23 3.37 20.30
CA TYR A 456 -8.85 1.98 20.56
C TYR A 456 -8.30 1.29 19.31
N TYR A 457 -8.67 1.77 18.14
CA TYR A 457 -8.26 1.25 16.84
C TYR A 457 -7.66 2.39 16.01
N GLY A 458 -6.49 2.15 15.41
CA GLY A 458 -5.67 3.15 14.72
C GLY A 458 -4.56 2.45 13.94
N GLU A 459 -3.53 3.17 13.52
CA GLU A 459 -2.40 2.63 12.75
C GLU A 459 -1.24 2.12 13.63
N THR A 460 -1.33 2.35 14.95
CA THR A 460 -0.33 1.92 15.90
C THR A 460 -0.15 0.39 15.88
N PRO A 461 1.09 -0.13 15.85
CA PRO A 461 1.39 -1.56 15.93
C PRO A 461 1.18 -2.18 17.33
N VAL A 462 0.37 -1.59 18.22
CA VAL A 462 0.10 -2.15 19.55
C VAL A 462 -0.74 -3.41 19.42
N ASN A 463 -0.08 -4.55 19.65
CA ASN A 463 -0.64 -5.90 19.42
C ASN A 463 -2.04 -6.12 20.00
N TYR A 464 -2.23 -5.80 21.29
CA TYR A 464 -3.50 -5.99 21.99
C TYR A 464 -3.57 -5.18 23.30
N ALA A 465 -4.80 -4.90 23.73
CA ALA A 465 -5.14 -4.35 25.04
C ALA A 465 -6.32 -5.13 25.65
N ILE A 466 -6.46 -5.06 26.97
CA ILE A 466 -7.60 -5.62 27.71
C ILE A 466 -8.28 -4.46 28.41
N VAL A 467 -9.53 -4.22 28.03
CA VAL A 467 -10.32 -3.07 28.47
C VAL A 467 -11.40 -3.51 29.44
N ASN A 468 -12.01 -2.55 30.14
CA ASN A 468 -13.03 -2.78 31.16
C ASN A 468 -12.55 -3.78 32.24
N THR A 469 -11.38 -3.48 32.81
CA THR A 469 -10.74 -4.29 33.86
C THR A 469 -11.12 -3.77 35.24
N ALA A 470 -10.67 -4.43 36.30
CA ALA A 470 -10.81 -3.89 37.66
C ALA A 470 -9.99 -2.62 37.89
N MET A 471 -9.01 -2.36 37.02
CA MET A 471 -8.25 -1.10 37.01
C MET A 471 -8.84 -0.13 35.98
N PRO A 472 -8.92 1.16 36.33
CA PRO A 472 -9.29 2.20 35.38
C PRO A 472 -8.19 2.38 34.33
N GLU A 473 -8.61 2.78 33.14
CA GLU A 473 -7.75 3.16 32.03
C GLU A 473 -7.19 4.58 32.27
N VAL A 474 -6.01 4.84 31.74
CA VAL A 474 -5.36 6.16 31.86
C VAL A 474 -5.93 7.06 30.78
N ASP A 475 -6.61 8.12 31.22
CA ASP A 475 -7.06 9.21 30.36
C ASP A 475 -6.40 10.52 30.79
N PRO A 476 -6.09 11.43 29.86
CA PRO A 476 -5.56 12.73 30.23
C PRO A 476 -6.53 13.62 31.03
N LYS A 477 -7.85 13.37 30.95
CA LYS A 477 -8.82 14.05 31.80
C LYS A 477 -8.82 13.42 33.20
N PRO A 478 -8.92 14.25 34.26
CA PRO A 478 -9.03 13.73 35.62
C PRO A 478 -10.33 12.93 35.80
N GLY A 479 -10.21 11.61 35.91
CA GLY A 479 -11.34 10.70 36.08
C GLY A 479 -10.92 9.24 35.97
N PHE A 480 -11.78 8.34 36.42
CA PHE A 480 -11.62 6.91 36.18
C PHE A 480 -12.34 6.56 34.88
N LEU A 481 -11.59 6.34 33.81
CA LEU A 481 -12.15 5.88 32.54
C LEU A 481 -12.25 4.35 32.55
N HIS A 482 -13.39 3.84 32.10
CA HIS A 482 -13.54 2.44 31.72
C HIS A 482 -14.22 2.41 30.36
N TYR A 483 -13.70 1.57 29.47
CA TYR A 483 -14.35 1.32 28.19
C TYR A 483 -15.81 0.90 28.35
N ASP A 484 -16.72 1.60 27.67
CA ASP A 484 -18.17 1.36 27.72
C ASP A 484 -18.75 0.83 26.40
N GLY A 485 -17.90 0.61 25.40
CA GLY A 485 -18.27 0.03 24.11
C GLY A 485 -18.35 -1.50 24.11
N ASP A 486 -18.51 -2.05 22.91
CA ASP A 486 -18.67 -3.49 22.66
C ASP A 486 -17.52 -4.12 21.87
N GLY A 487 -16.52 -3.33 21.50
CA GLY A 487 -15.30 -3.74 20.80
C GLY A 487 -14.48 -4.77 21.58
N GLY A 488 -13.98 -5.76 20.86
CA GLY A 488 -13.14 -6.83 21.42
C GLY A 488 -13.93 -7.99 22.03
N VAL A 489 -13.22 -9.10 22.22
CA VAL A 489 -13.83 -10.38 22.62
C VAL A 489 -13.98 -10.47 24.14
N PRO A 490 -15.16 -10.80 24.70
CA PRO A 490 -15.34 -10.93 26.14
C PRO A 490 -14.50 -12.07 26.75
N LEU A 491 -13.80 -11.80 27.86
CA LEU A 491 -13.00 -12.75 28.64
C LEU A 491 -13.76 -13.39 29.81
N ASN A 492 -15.05 -13.63 29.62
CA ASN A 492 -16.02 -14.09 30.61
C ASN A 492 -15.85 -15.55 31.09
N SER A 493 -14.89 -16.31 30.56
CA SER A 493 -14.66 -17.71 30.95
C SER A 493 -13.19 -18.07 30.98
N ARG A 494 -12.83 -18.99 31.89
CA ARG A 494 -11.46 -19.51 32.03
C ARG A 494 -10.94 -20.18 30.75
N LEU A 495 -11.83 -20.79 29.96
CA LEU A 495 -11.46 -21.38 28.67
C LEU A 495 -11.04 -20.31 27.65
N ARG A 496 -11.79 -19.20 27.56
CA ARG A 496 -11.40 -18.07 26.69
C ARG A 496 -10.08 -17.45 27.15
N ARG A 497 -9.91 -17.23 28.45
CA ARG A 497 -8.64 -16.73 29.01
C ARG A 497 -7.48 -17.66 28.70
N LEU A 498 -7.63 -18.97 28.86
CA LEU A 498 -6.60 -19.96 28.50
C LEU A 498 -6.29 -19.94 27.00
N ALA A 499 -7.31 -19.87 26.14
CA ALA A 499 -7.13 -19.83 24.70
C ALA A 499 -6.37 -18.57 24.27
N TYR A 500 -6.72 -17.40 24.80
CA TYR A 500 -6.02 -16.13 24.51
C TYR A 500 -4.64 -16.06 25.14
N ALA A 501 -4.45 -16.56 26.37
CA ALA A 501 -3.15 -16.66 27.00
C ALA A 501 -2.19 -17.51 26.15
N TRP A 502 -2.68 -18.61 25.58
CA TRP A 502 -1.89 -19.40 24.65
C TRP A 502 -1.72 -18.70 23.29
N GLN A 503 -2.77 -18.10 22.73
CA GLN A 503 -2.76 -17.45 21.41
C GLN A 503 -1.76 -16.30 21.33
N LEU A 504 -1.77 -15.44 22.34
CA LEU A 504 -0.93 -14.25 22.44
C LEU A 504 0.40 -14.55 23.17
N THR A 505 0.60 -15.80 23.61
CA THR A 505 1.79 -16.22 24.38
C THR A 505 1.97 -15.38 25.66
N ASP A 506 0.87 -15.07 26.33
CA ASP A 506 0.84 -14.23 27.52
C ASP A 506 0.05 -14.89 28.66
N ILE A 507 0.77 -15.47 29.62
CA ILE A 507 0.17 -16.21 30.74
C ILE A 507 -0.60 -15.29 31.71
N ASN A 508 -0.31 -13.99 31.73
CA ASN A 508 -0.96 -13.05 32.65
C ASN A 508 -2.46 -12.90 32.34
N ILE A 509 -2.88 -13.13 31.09
CA ILE A 509 -4.30 -13.16 30.69
C ILE A 509 -5.08 -14.22 31.48
N LEU A 510 -4.42 -15.32 31.87
CA LEU A 510 -5.02 -16.39 32.65
C LEU A 510 -4.92 -16.15 34.16
N LEU A 511 -3.82 -15.55 34.62
CA LEU A 511 -3.45 -15.48 36.04
C LEU A 511 -3.84 -14.17 36.74
N SER A 512 -3.97 -13.07 36.00
CA SER A 512 -4.26 -11.75 36.57
C SER A 512 -5.67 -11.71 37.19
N ASP A 513 -5.74 -11.17 38.40
CA ASP A 513 -6.98 -10.90 39.13
C ASP A 513 -7.69 -9.62 38.66
N GLN A 514 -6.99 -8.75 37.91
CA GLN A 514 -7.56 -7.53 37.34
C GLN A 514 -8.53 -7.81 36.19
N ILE A 515 -8.41 -8.97 35.54
CA ILE A 515 -9.30 -9.36 34.45
C ILE A 515 -10.59 -9.94 35.07
N THR A 516 -11.72 -9.29 34.81
CA THR A 516 -13.05 -9.66 35.32
C THR A 516 -13.88 -10.41 34.25
N SER A 517 -15.12 -10.77 34.57
CA SER A 517 -16.04 -11.34 33.57
C SER A 517 -16.44 -10.35 32.48
N ASP A 518 -16.34 -9.06 32.78
CA ASP A 518 -16.80 -7.96 31.93
C ASP A 518 -15.67 -7.41 31.06
N SER A 519 -14.42 -7.80 31.35
CA SER A 519 -13.25 -7.43 30.57
C SER A 519 -13.29 -8.00 29.16
N ARG A 520 -12.80 -7.20 28.21
CA ARG A 520 -12.74 -7.54 26.78
C ARG A 520 -11.30 -7.46 26.28
N ILE A 521 -10.92 -8.38 25.41
CA ILE A 521 -9.62 -8.35 24.74
C ILE A 521 -9.76 -7.77 23.33
N GLN A 522 -9.09 -6.66 23.09
CA GLN A 522 -9.02 -5.98 21.81
C GLN A 522 -7.66 -6.28 21.17
N TYR A 523 -7.65 -6.87 19.98
CA TYR A 523 -6.44 -7.27 19.26
C TYR A 523 -6.65 -7.13 17.75
N ARG A 524 -5.54 -7.27 16.98
CA ARG A 524 -5.46 -6.87 15.56
C ARG A 524 -5.89 -5.42 15.42
N ARG A 525 -5.37 -4.53 16.26
CA ARG A 525 -5.90 -3.17 16.44
C ARG A 525 -5.58 -2.24 15.26
N ASP A 526 -4.47 -2.52 14.58
CA ASP A 526 -4.09 -1.88 13.33
C ASP A 526 -5.22 -2.00 12.28
N ILE A 527 -5.55 -0.86 11.63
CA ILE A 527 -6.63 -0.76 10.65
C ILE A 527 -6.40 -1.71 9.47
N ARG A 528 -5.18 -1.73 8.90
CA ARG A 528 -4.85 -2.54 7.72
C ARG A 528 -4.89 -4.03 8.04
N ASP A 529 -4.32 -4.45 9.16
CA ASP A 529 -4.34 -5.83 9.63
C ASP A 529 -5.78 -6.29 9.91
N ARG A 530 -6.59 -5.47 10.57
CA ARG A 530 -8.01 -5.80 10.84
C ARG A 530 -8.76 -6.05 9.54
N VAL A 531 -8.72 -5.10 8.61
CA VAL A 531 -9.43 -5.20 7.33
C VAL A 531 -8.89 -6.36 6.50
N GLY A 532 -7.57 -6.55 6.46
CA GLY A 532 -6.90 -7.62 5.72
C GLY A 532 -7.21 -9.02 6.24
N GLN A 533 -7.49 -9.17 7.54
CA GLN A 533 -7.96 -10.44 8.10
C GLN A 533 -9.42 -10.73 7.71
N ILE A 534 -10.28 -9.71 7.66
CA ILE A 534 -11.69 -9.88 7.29
C ILE A 534 -11.81 -10.22 5.80
N ALA A 535 -11.13 -9.45 4.95
CA ALA A 535 -11.22 -9.56 3.49
C ALA A 535 -9.84 -9.79 2.84
N PRO A 536 -9.18 -10.93 3.08
CA PRO A 536 -7.81 -11.20 2.60
C PRO A 536 -7.66 -11.31 1.08
N PHE A 537 -8.77 -11.29 0.36
CA PHE A 537 -8.86 -11.36 -1.10
C PHE A 537 -8.92 -9.98 -1.77
N LEU A 538 -9.13 -8.90 -0.99
CA LEU A 538 -8.97 -7.53 -1.46
C LEU A 538 -7.51 -7.08 -1.28
N LYS A 539 -7.06 -6.15 -2.12
CA LYS A 539 -5.75 -5.50 -1.99
C LYS A 539 -5.95 -4.15 -1.33
N LEU A 540 -5.36 -3.93 -0.17
CA LEU A 540 -5.58 -2.69 0.58
C LEU A 540 -4.57 -1.63 0.14
N ASP A 541 -5.02 -0.37 0.12
CA ASP A 541 -4.11 0.76 0.09
C ASP A 541 -3.30 0.81 1.39
N HIS A 542 -2.17 1.50 1.34
CA HIS A 542 -1.23 1.62 2.44
C HIS A 542 -1.55 2.76 3.40
N ASP A 543 -2.45 3.68 3.05
CA ASP A 543 -2.67 4.97 3.72
C ASP A 543 -4.15 5.11 4.17
N PRO A 544 -4.52 4.57 5.36
CA PRO A 544 -5.81 4.82 6.00
C PRO A 544 -5.83 6.22 6.64
N TYR A 545 -6.99 6.90 6.63
CA TYR A 545 -7.08 8.28 7.11
C TYR A 545 -8.22 8.49 8.12
N PRO A 546 -8.02 9.36 9.14
CA PRO A 546 -9.04 9.64 10.13
C PRO A 546 -10.05 10.67 9.60
N VAL A 547 -11.32 10.47 9.93
CA VAL A 547 -12.44 11.38 9.62
C VAL A 547 -13.22 11.65 10.90
N LEU A 548 -13.50 12.92 11.16
CA LEU A 548 -14.38 13.36 12.24
C LEU A 548 -15.75 13.67 11.65
N ASP A 549 -16.75 12.86 12.01
CA ASP A 549 -18.12 13.15 11.59
C ASP A 549 -18.72 14.34 12.36
N THR A 550 -19.79 14.91 11.82
CA THR A 550 -20.54 16.03 12.40
C THR A 550 -21.16 15.73 13.76
N SER A 551 -21.33 14.45 14.11
CA SER A 551 -21.80 14.02 15.44
C SER A 551 -20.66 14.01 16.48
N GLY A 552 -19.43 14.20 16.03
CA GLY A 552 -18.21 14.20 16.83
C GLY A 552 -17.66 12.81 17.11
N LYS A 553 -17.90 11.85 16.21
CA LYS A 553 -17.33 10.50 16.27
C LYS A 553 -16.20 10.35 15.25
N LEU A 554 -15.16 9.62 15.64
CA LEU A 554 -13.98 9.37 14.82
C LEU A 554 -14.07 8.03 14.09
N TRP A 555 -13.69 8.07 12.82
CA TRP A 555 -13.69 6.95 11.90
C TRP A 555 -12.36 6.88 11.18
N TRP A 556 -11.99 5.68 10.73
CA TRP A 556 -10.91 5.48 9.77
C TRP A 556 -11.49 5.05 8.44
N LEU A 557 -11.09 5.71 7.37
CA LEU A 557 -11.41 5.30 6.01
C LEU A 557 -10.18 4.63 5.38
N LEU A 558 -10.40 3.53 4.67
CA LEU A 558 -9.37 2.78 3.97
C LEU A 558 -9.86 2.32 2.60
N ASP A 559 -9.02 2.51 1.58
CA ASP A 559 -9.26 2.06 0.22
C ASP A 559 -8.92 0.58 0.03
N ALA A 560 -9.80 -0.14 -0.68
CA ALA A 560 -9.60 -1.54 -1.03
C ALA A 560 -9.87 -1.82 -2.50
N TYR A 561 -8.89 -2.44 -3.14
CA TYR A 561 -8.87 -2.75 -4.56
C TYR A 561 -9.23 -4.20 -4.87
N THR A 562 -9.96 -4.41 -5.97
CA THR A 562 -9.85 -5.70 -6.67
C THR A 562 -8.76 -5.60 -7.72
N ALA A 563 -8.00 -6.69 -7.90
CA ALA A 563 -6.88 -6.70 -8.81
C ALA A 563 -6.54 -8.09 -9.34
N THR A 564 -5.92 -8.13 -10.51
CA THR A 564 -5.34 -9.37 -11.07
C THR A 564 -4.09 -9.07 -11.89
N ASN A 565 -3.33 -10.12 -12.17
CA ASN A 565 -2.13 -10.10 -13.02
C ASN A 565 -2.32 -10.95 -14.29
N ARG A 566 -3.57 -11.24 -14.65
CA ARG A 566 -3.95 -12.13 -15.77
C ARG A 566 -4.93 -11.48 -16.73
N TYR A 567 -4.96 -10.15 -16.80
CA TYR A 567 -5.72 -9.44 -17.83
C TYR A 567 -4.93 -9.51 -19.15
N PRO A 568 -5.44 -10.18 -20.20
CA PRO A 568 -4.76 -10.31 -21.49
C PRO A 568 -4.30 -8.97 -22.08
N TYR A 569 -3.10 -8.93 -22.65
CA TYR A 569 -2.52 -7.74 -23.31
C TYR A 569 -2.30 -6.49 -22.45
N SER A 570 -2.84 -6.41 -21.24
CA SER A 570 -2.61 -5.27 -20.35
C SER A 570 -1.22 -5.32 -19.73
N THR A 571 -0.49 -4.22 -19.84
CA THR A 571 0.88 -4.10 -19.33
C THR A 571 0.90 -4.15 -17.79
N PRO A 572 1.77 -4.97 -17.17
CA PRO A 572 1.87 -5.02 -15.73
C PRO A 572 2.60 -3.82 -15.14
N PHE A 573 2.14 -3.35 -13.98
CA PHE A 573 2.77 -2.31 -13.17
C PHE A 573 2.94 -2.77 -11.71
N ARG A 574 3.97 -2.25 -11.04
CA ARG A 574 4.24 -2.52 -9.62
C ARG A 574 3.50 -1.51 -8.75
N VAL A 575 2.36 -1.91 -8.21
CA VAL A 575 1.52 -1.08 -7.35
C VAL A 575 2.01 -1.17 -5.90
N PRO A 576 2.20 -0.05 -5.19
CA PRO A 576 2.41 -0.06 -3.74
C PRO A 576 1.10 -0.41 -3.04
N LEU A 577 1.11 -1.46 -2.22
CA LEU A 577 -0.04 -1.93 -1.46
C LEU A 577 0.36 -2.14 0.01
N ALA A 578 -0.63 -2.19 0.91
CA ALA A 578 -0.38 -2.60 2.28
C ALA A 578 0.22 -4.03 2.34
N GLY A 579 1.27 -4.16 3.14
CA GLY A 579 1.91 -5.41 3.55
C GLY A 579 1.56 -5.77 4.98
N SER A 580 2.20 -6.82 5.50
CA SER A 580 2.13 -7.16 6.93
C SER A 580 2.97 -6.19 7.76
N ASP A 581 2.60 -5.97 9.02
CA ASP A 581 3.36 -5.18 10.00
C ASP A 581 3.67 -3.75 9.50
N ASN A 582 2.67 -3.06 8.94
CA ASN A 582 2.79 -1.68 8.41
C ASN A 582 3.85 -1.49 7.32
N THR A 583 4.20 -2.55 6.58
CA THR A 583 5.12 -2.46 5.44
C THR A 583 4.40 -2.18 4.12
N VAL A 584 5.09 -1.63 3.14
CA VAL A 584 4.56 -1.47 1.77
C VAL A 584 5.10 -2.57 0.86
N VAL A 585 4.20 -3.36 0.26
CA VAL A 585 4.55 -4.45 -0.67
C VAL A 585 4.25 -4.04 -2.10
N ARG A 586 5.22 -4.23 -2.99
CA ARG A 586 5.06 -3.95 -4.42
C ARG A 586 4.62 -5.19 -5.18
N SER A 587 3.36 -5.22 -5.60
CA SER A 587 2.80 -6.32 -6.37
C SER A 587 2.70 -5.97 -7.85
N SER A 588 3.11 -6.89 -8.72
CA SER A 588 2.96 -6.73 -10.18
C SER A 588 1.54 -7.11 -10.58
N LEU A 589 0.73 -6.11 -10.92
CA LEU A 589 -0.67 -6.23 -11.32
C LEU A 589 -0.85 -5.67 -12.73
N ASN A 590 -1.83 -6.16 -13.47
CA ASN A 590 -2.18 -5.63 -14.80
C ASN A 590 -3.67 -5.34 -14.97
N TYR A 591 -4.39 -5.29 -13.86
CA TYR A 591 -5.77 -4.84 -13.72
C TYR A 591 -5.98 -4.45 -12.26
N ILE A 592 -6.63 -3.31 -12.04
CA ILE A 592 -6.94 -2.79 -10.70
C ILE A 592 -8.21 -1.94 -10.77
N ARG A 593 -9.06 -2.02 -9.75
CA ARG A 593 -10.25 -1.17 -9.57
C ARG A 593 -10.34 -0.71 -8.12
N ASN A 594 -10.73 0.55 -7.91
CA ASN A 594 -11.06 1.11 -6.60
C ASN A 594 -12.47 0.69 -6.19
N SER A 595 -12.63 -0.59 -5.92
CA SER A 595 -13.95 -1.22 -5.86
C SER A 595 -14.67 -0.99 -4.54
N VAL A 596 -13.94 -0.78 -3.44
CA VAL A 596 -14.52 -0.76 -2.08
C VAL A 596 -13.88 0.31 -1.21
N LYS A 597 -14.69 1.06 -0.46
CA LYS A 597 -14.25 1.82 0.72
C LYS A 597 -14.54 1.01 1.97
N VAL A 598 -13.60 1.04 2.90
CA VAL A 598 -13.76 0.40 4.19
C VAL A 598 -13.80 1.50 5.24
N VAL A 599 -14.82 1.45 6.11
CA VAL A 599 -14.96 2.36 7.25
C VAL A 599 -14.74 1.56 8.51
N VAL A 600 -13.87 2.04 9.40
CA VAL A 600 -13.58 1.41 10.69
C VAL A 600 -13.88 2.37 11.81
N ASP A 601 -14.68 1.92 12.78
CA ASP A 601 -14.96 2.66 14.00
C ASP A 601 -13.70 2.73 14.87
N ALA A 602 -13.20 3.93 15.17
CA ALA A 602 -11.98 4.10 15.96
C ALA A 602 -12.14 3.67 17.44
N TYR A 603 -13.37 3.63 17.94
CA TYR A 603 -13.71 3.27 19.32
C TYR A 603 -14.07 1.78 19.48
N ASN A 604 -14.93 1.23 18.61
CA ASN A 604 -15.40 -0.17 18.69
C ASN A 604 -14.65 -1.13 17.77
N GLY A 605 -14.05 -0.63 16.69
CA GLY A 605 -13.32 -1.45 15.72
C GLY A 605 -14.22 -2.27 14.80
N ASP A 606 -15.51 -1.91 14.72
CA ASP A 606 -16.45 -2.41 13.71
C ASP A 606 -16.00 -1.99 12.31
N VAL A 607 -16.30 -2.82 11.31
CA VAL A 607 -15.80 -2.64 9.94
C VAL A 607 -16.93 -2.81 8.93
N ASP A 608 -17.17 -1.76 8.16
CA ASP A 608 -18.14 -1.75 7.07
C ASP A 608 -17.44 -1.65 5.71
N PHE A 609 -17.87 -2.46 4.75
CA PHE A 609 -17.33 -2.50 3.38
C PHE A 609 -18.38 -1.94 2.40
N TYR A 610 -18.13 -0.76 1.85
CA TYR A 610 -19.01 -0.08 0.91
C TYR A 610 -18.53 -0.21 -0.53
N VAL A 611 -19.43 -0.64 -1.41
CA VAL A 611 -19.15 -0.83 -2.84
C VAL A 611 -19.15 0.51 -3.58
N MET A 612 -18.03 0.84 -4.23
CA MET A 612 -17.88 2.05 -5.05
C MET A 612 -18.00 1.77 -6.55
N ASP A 613 -17.38 0.69 -7.02
CA ASP A 613 -17.53 0.22 -8.41
C ASP A 613 -18.38 -1.06 -8.43
N ALA A 614 -19.70 -0.86 -8.58
CA ALA A 614 -20.63 -1.97 -8.68
C ALA A 614 -20.49 -2.77 -9.99
N GLU A 615 -19.83 -2.21 -11.01
CA GLU A 615 -19.70 -2.83 -12.33
C GLU A 615 -18.48 -3.75 -12.43
N ASP A 616 -17.49 -3.59 -11.55
CA ASP A 616 -16.30 -4.44 -11.47
C ASP A 616 -16.62 -5.94 -11.40
N PRO A 617 -16.28 -6.73 -12.44
CA PRO A 617 -16.55 -8.16 -12.47
C PRO A 617 -15.88 -8.94 -11.34
N MET A 618 -14.69 -8.51 -10.88
CA MET A 618 -14.00 -9.15 -9.76
C MET A 618 -14.77 -8.96 -8.46
N LEU A 619 -15.24 -7.74 -8.18
CA LEU A 619 -16.08 -7.46 -7.03
C LEU A 619 -17.39 -8.23 -7.08
N LYS A 620 -18.06 -8.30 -8.24
CA LYS A 620 -19.29 -9.09 -8.41
C LYS A 620 -19.08 -10.57 -8.02
N MET A 621 -17.93 -11.17 -8.35
CA MET A 621 -17.59 -12.54 -7.93
C MET A 621 -17.42 -12.66 -6.41
N TYR A 622 -16.80 -11.66 -5.76
CA TYR A 622 -16.66 -11.64 -4.31
C TYR A 622 -17.98 -11.38 -3.58
N ARG A 623 -18.84 -10.48 -4.08
CA ARG A 623 -20.20 -10.27 -3.56
C ARG A 623 -21.04 -11.54 -3.64
N ARG A 624 -20.94 -12.28 -4.75
CA ARG A 624 -21.58 -13.60 -4.89
C ARG A 624 -21.03 -14.62 -3.89
N ALA A 625 -19.72 -14.57 -3.61
CA ALA A 625 -19.08 -15.44 -2.63
C ALA A 625 -19.42 -15.04 -1.17
N PHE A 626 -19.60 -13.76 -0.87
CA PHE A 626 -19.80 -13.24 0.49
C PHE A 626 -20.95 -12.21 0.51
N PRO A 627 -22.21 -12.66 0.41
CA PRO A 627 -23.35 -11.75 0.22
C PRO A 627 -23.65 -10.84 1.42
N THR A 628 -23.16 -11.16 2.61
CA THR A 628 -23.39 -10.39 3.85
C THR A 628 -22.23 -9.45 4.21
N LEU A 629 -21.15 -9.43 3.42
CA LEU A 629 -19.96 -8.64 3.75
C LEU A 629 -20.03 -7.21 3.20
N PHE A 630 -20.65 -7.04 2.02
CA PHE A 630 -20.63 -5.78 1.27
C PHE A 630 -21.97 -5.06 1.37
N GLN A 631 -21.90 -3.76 1.65
CA GLN A 631 -23.01 -2.81 1.61
C GLN A 631 -22.91 -1.97 0.34
N ASP A 632 -24.03 -1.47 -0.18
CA ASP A 632 -23.99 -0.60 -1.35
C ASP A 632 -23.47 0.79 -0.96
N GLY A 633 -22.68 1.44 -1.81
CA GLY A 633 -22.10 2.76 -1.49
C GLY A 633 -23.14 3.84 -1.18
N SER A 634 -24.38 3.69 -1.68
CA SER A 634 -25.50 4.56 -1.35
C SER A 634 -25.98 4.46 0.09
N GLU A 635 -25.66 3.37 0.79
CA GLU A 635 -25.99 3.15 2.21
C GLU A 635 -24.96 3.81 3.15
N MET A 636 -23.80 4.24 2.63
CA MET A 636 -22.81 4.99 3.42
C MET A 636 -23.42 6.29 3.94
N PRO A 637 -23.25 6.63 5.24
CA PRO A 637 -23.71 7.90 5.80
C PRO A 637 -23.26 9.09 4.93
N PRO A 638 -24.14 10.06 4.62
CA PRO A 638 -23.81 11.19 3.74
C PRO A 638 -22.56 11.95 4.21
N ASP A 639 -22.45 12.16 5.51
CA ASP A 639 -21.32 12.83 6.15
C ASP A 639 -19.99 12.14 5.82
N LEU A 640 -19.89 10.83 6.04
CA LEU A 640 -18.69 10.06 5.66
C LEU A 640 -18.44 10.02 4.16
N ARG A 641 -19.50 10.08 3.35
CA ARG A 641 -19.40 10.10 1.89
C ARG A 641 -18.73 11.39 1.40
N ASP A 642 -19.04 12.51 2.05
CA ASP A 642 -18.43 13.81 1.76
C ASP A 642 -16.94 13.85 2.12
N HIS A 643 -16.45 12.87 2.90
CA HIS A 643 -15.04 12.72 3.24
C HIS A 643 -14.28 11.70 2.35
N ILE A 644 -14.94 11.02 1.43
CA ILE A 644 -14.25 10.07 0.53
C ILE A 644 -13.21 10.79 -0.33
N ARG A 645 -12.03 10.19 -0.47
CA ARG A 645 -10.99 10.60 -1.42
C ARG A 645 -10.67 9.54 -2.47
N TYR A 646 -10.11 9.97 -3.60
CA TYR A 646 -9.57 9.13 -4.65
C TYR A 646 -8.13 8.75 -4.27
N PRO A 647 -7.80 7.47 -4.13
CA PRO A 647 -6.60 7.07 -3.43
C PRO A 647 -5.33 7.32 -4.23
N ILE A 648 -4.30 7.78 -3.52
CA ILE A 648 -2.98 8.10 -4.07
C ILE A 648 -2.36 6.87 -4.76
N GLY A 649 -2.53 5.66 -4.21
CA GLY A 649 -2.00 4.42 -4.79
C GLY A 649 -2.56 4.11 -6.19
N MET A 650 -3.89 4.21 -6.34
CA MET A 650 -4.57 4.04 -7.64
C MET A 650 -4.19 5.15 -8.62
N PHE A 651 -4.30 6.40 -8.19
CA PHE A 651 -4.01 7.56 -9.03
C PHE A 651 -2.56 7.57 -9.51
N SER A 652 -1.60 7.29 -8.62
CA SER A 652 -0.18 7.16 -8.98
C SER A 652 0.04 6.08 -10.02
N THR A 653 -0.67 4.95 -9.90
CA THR A 653 -0.60 3.85 -10.86
C THR A 653 -1.16 4.28 -12.23
N GLN A 654 -2.34 4.91 -12.24
CA GLN A 654 -2.97 5.40 -13.46
C GLN A 654 -2.13 6.47 -14.14
N ALA A 655 -1.68 7.49 -13.40
CA ALA A 655 -0.82 8.54 -13.91
C ALA A 655 0.46 7.98 -14.54
N ARG A 656 1.11 7.00 -13.89
CA ARG A 656 2.32 6.34 -14.41
C ARG A 656 2.07 5.57 -15.71
N MET A 657 0.92 4.90 -15.83
CA MET A 657 0.56 4.24 -17.07
C MET A 657 0.20 5.28 -18.15
N TYR A 658 -0.52 6.33 -17.78
CA TYR A 658 -0.95 7.40 -18.67
C TYR A 658 0.23 8.12 -19.34
N LEU A 659 1.40 8.23 -18.68
CA LEU A 659 2.63 8.78 -19.26
C LEU A 659 2.98 8.20 -20.65
N ARG A 660 2.64 6.93 -20.89
CA ARG A 660 2.85 6.25 -22.18
C ARG A 660 1.54 5.95 -22.91
N TYR A 661 0.46 5.66 -22.19
CA TYR A 661 -0.82 5.20 -22.75
C TYR A 661 -1.83 6.31 -23.04
N HIS A 662 -1.49 7.59 -22.84
CA HIS A 662 -2.24 8.70 -23.44
C HIS A 662 -2.18 8.66 -24.98
N VAL A 663 -1.06 8.18 -25.55
CA VAL A 663 -0.90 7.95 -26.99
C VAL A 663 -1.73 6.75 -27.44
N THR A 664 -2.73 6.99 -28.27
CA THR A 664 -3.63 5.96 -28.81
C THR A 664 -3.23 5.47 -30.20
N ASP A 665 -2.46 6.26 -30.96
CA ASP A 665 -1.94 5.86 -32.28
C ASP A 665 -0.75 4.91 -32.15
N ALA A 666 -0.85 3.73 -32.79
CA ALA A 666 0.18 2.69 -32.69
C ALA A 666 1.53 3.11 -33.27
N LYS A 667 1.56 3.96 -34.30
CA LYS A 667 2.80 4.41 -34.95
C LYS A 667 3.55 5.38 -34.04
N VAL A 668 2.84 6.35 -33.46
CA VAL A 668 3.42 7.27 -32.48
C VAL A 668 3.89 6.50 -31.24
N PHE A 669 3.09 5.55 -30.75
CA PHE A 669 3.44 4.71 -29.61
C PHE A 669 4.68 3.84 -29.86
N PHE A 670 4.80 3.21 -31.03
CA PHE A 670 5.96 2.41 -31.42
C PHE A 670 7.24 3.24 -31.47
N ASN A 671 7.16 4.46 -32.01
CA ASN A 671 8.30 5.38 -32.13
C ASN A 671 8.72 6.00 -30.80
N GLN A 672 7.85 5.96 -29.77
CA GLN A 672 8.11 6.49 -28.42
C GLN A 672 8.43 8.01 -28.39
N ALA A 673 8.05 8.76 -29.43
CA ALA A 673 8.45 10.15 -29.59
C ALA A 673 7.71 11.14 -28.66
N GLU A 674 6.50 10.78 -28.20
CA GLU A 674 5.60 11.63 -27.41
C GLU A 674 5.41 11.12 -25.97
N GLN A 675 6.38 10.38 -25.42
CA GLN A 675 6.29 9.93 -24.03
C GLN A 675 6.38 11.10 -23.05
N TRP A 676 5.57 11.04 -21.99
CA TRP A 676 5.65 11.95 -20.86
C TRP A 676 6.42 11.34 -19.70
N ALA A 677 6.79 12.18 -18.75
CA ALA A 677 7.43 11.84 -17.50
C ALA A 677 6.79 12.62 -16.35
N THR A 678 6.94 12.06 -15.16
CA THR A 678 6.72 12.81 -13.93
C THR A 678 7.88 13.77 -13.72
N PRO A 679 7.64 15.07 -13.53
CA PRO A 679 8.66 16.08 -13.29
C PRO A 679 9.49 15.79 -12.03
N LEU A 680 10.66 16.41 -11.99
CA LEU A 680 11.55 16.42 -10.83
C LEU A 680 11.44 17.75 -10.08
N GLU A 681 11.63 17.71 -8.77
CA GLU A 681 11.64 18.90 -7.91
C GLU A 681 12.76 18.79 -6.86
N THR A 682 12.93 19.87 -6.09
CA THR A 682 13.75 19.85 -4.87
C THR A 682 12.82 19.81 -3.67
N ARG A 683 12.87 18.74 -2.88
CA ARG A 683 11.98 18.55 -1.72
C ARG A 683 12.74 17.99 -0.54
N PHE A 684 12.53 18.54 0.65
CA PHE A 684 13.12 18.07 1.91
C PHE A 684 14.65 17.88 1.83
N GLY A 685 15.35 18.90 1.33
CA GLY A 685 16.82 18.90 1.20
C GLY A 685 17.38 17.98 0.12
N LYS A 686 16.52 17.37 -0.72
CA LYS A 686 16.92 16.46 -1.80
C LYS A 686 16.56 17.03 -3.16
N HIS A 687 17.55 17.06 -4.05
CA HIS A 687 17.35 17.45 -5.45
C HIS A 687 16.96 16.26 -6.33
N GLY A 688 16.19 16.52 -7.38
CA GLY A 688 15.86 15.52 -8.39
C GLY A 688 14.87 14.46 -7.90
N VAL A 689 14.04 14.79 -6.91
CA VAL A 689 12.98 13.91 -6.41
C VAL A 689 11.81 13.97 -7.38
N ARG A 690 11.17 12.83 -7.66
CA ARG A 690 9.99 12.82 -8.52
C ARG A 690 8.79 13.38 -7.77
N MET A 691 8.06 14.28 -8.41
CA MET A 691 6.81 14.80 -7.87
C MET A 691 5.82 13.67 -7.56
N THR A 692 5.14 13.81 -6.43
CA THR A 692 4.07 12.91 -5.99
C THR A 692 2.71 13.60 -6.12
N PRO A 693 1.62 12.85 -6.34
CA PRO A 693 0.28 13.41 -6.33
C PRO A 693 -0.05 14.10 -5.02
N SER A 694 -0.82 15.18 -5.10
CA SER A 694 -1.23 15.95 -3.91
C SER A 694 -2.67 16.38 -3.98
N TYR A 695 -3.35 16.29 -2.85
CA TYR A 695 -4.68 16.84 -2.70
C TYR A 695 -4.63 18.36 -2.59
N VAL A 696 -5.49 19.02 -3.34
CA VAL A 696 -5.64 20.47 -3.38
C VAL A 696 -7.12 20.82 -3.49
N VAL A 697 -7.52 21.96 -2.91
CA VAL A 697 -8.84 22.55 -3.16
C VAL A 697 -8.68 23.69 -4.16
N LEU A 698 -9.35 23.59 -5.30
CA LEU A 698 -9.32 24.62 -6.33
C LEU A 698 -10.60 24.62 -7.16
N ARG A 699 -10.87 25.74 -7.82
CA ARG A 699 -11.86 25.81 -8.89
C ARG A 699 -11.29 25.19 -10.16
N ASN A 700 -11.84 24.05 -10.57
CA ASN A 700 -11.41 23.36 -11.78
C ASN A 700 -11.64 24.25 -13.01
N PRO A 701 -10.75 24.24 -14.02
CA PRO A 701 -10.97 25.01 -15.25
C PRO A 701 -12.29 24.64 -15.92
N GLY A 702 -13.19 25.62 -16.09
CA GLY A 702 -14.52 25.43 -16.67
C GLY A 702 -15.64 25.17 -15.66
N GLU A 703 -15.32 25.03 -14.37
CA GLU A 703 -16.29 24.85 -13.28
C GLU A 703 -16.50 26.16 -12.50
N GLU A 704 -17.66 26.30 -11.84
CA GLU A 704 -18.01 27.50 -11.07
C GLU A 704 -17.64 27.40 -9.58
N GLU A 705 -17.62 26.20 -9.02
CA GLU A 705 -17.39 25.94 -7.60
C GLU A 705 -16.01 25.29 -7.34
N GLU A 706 -15.51 25.43 -6.11
CA GLU A 706 -14.27 24.78 -5.69
C GLU A 706 -14.49 23.30 -5.40
N GLU A 707 -13.49 22.50 -5.72
CA GLU A 707 -13.55 21.05 -5.54
C GLU A 707 -12.25 20.53 -4.93
N PHE A 708 -12.36 19.51 -4.08
CA PHE A 708 -11.21 18.77 -3.59
C PHE A 708 -10.75 17.79 -4.67
N VAL A 709 -9.54 17.97 -5.19
CA VAL A 709 -8.98 17.14 -6.27
C VAL A 709 -7.60 16.60 -5.92
N LEU A 710 -7.28 15.42 -6.43
CA LEU A 710 -5.92 14.88 -6.42
C LEU A 710 -5.23 15.22 -7.74
N MET A 711 -4.10 15.92 -7.71
CA MET A 711 -3.44 16.46 -8.90
C MET A 711 -2.00 15.98 -9.07
N LEU A 712 -1.56 15.78 -10.33
CA LEU A 712 -0.14 15.57 -10.68
C LEU A 712 0.21 16.18 -12.05
N PRO A 713 1.23 17.07 -12.13
CA PRO A 713 1.73 17.61 -13.40
C PRO A 713 2.64 16.64 -14.17
N PHE A 714 2.81 16.90 -15.47
CA PHE A 714 3.63 16.12 -16.40
C PHE A 714 4.56 16.97 -17.27
N THR A 715 5.71 16.39 -17.63
CA THR A 715 6.68 16.93 -18.59
C THR A 715 6.98 15.89 -19.68
N PRO A 716 7.66 16.21 -20.79
CA PRO A 716 8.14 15.20 -21.74
C PRO A 716 9.20 14.28 -21.13
N ALA A 717 9.30 13.03 -21.59
CA ALA A 717 10.25 12.03 -21.09
C ALA A 717 11.74 12.26 -21.49
N GLY A 718 12.05 13.33 -22.23
CA GLY A 718 13.41 13.62 -22.68
C GLY A 718 14.22 14.40 -21.65
N GLU A 719 15.49 14.02 -21.45
CA GLU A 719 16.39 14.59 -20.41
C GLU A 719 16.54 16.12 -20.45
N ASN A 720 16.35 16.75 -21.62
CA ASN A 720 16.48 18.20 -21.81
C ASN A 720 15.13 18.91 -22.07
N LYS A 721 13.99 18.22 -21.91
CA LYS A 721 12.66 18.77 -22.18
C LYS A 721 11.87 18.84 -20.87
N ASN A 722 11.98 19.97 -20.19
CA ASN A 722 11.39 20.16 -18.86
C ASN A 722 10.13 21.05 -18.85
N ASN A 723 9.66 21.47 -20.03
CA ASN A 723 8.43 22.25 -20.17
C ASN A 723 7.22 21.44 -19.71
N LEU A 724 6.23 22.11 -19.12
CA LEU A 724 4.96 21.50 -18.77
C LEU A 724 4.23 21.07 -20.05
N VAL A 725 3.66 19.86 -20.07
CA VAL A 725 2.76 19.39 -21.14
C VAL A 725 1.31 19.27 -20.68
N GLY A 726 1.09 19.23 -19.38
CA GLY A 726 -0.24 19.12 -18.79
C GLY A 726 -0.20 18.63 -17.36
N TRP A 727 -1.37 18.33 -16.83
CA TRP A 727 -1.54 17.67 -15.54
C TRP A 727 -2.79 16.78 -15.55
N LEU A 728 -2.80 15.78 -14.70
CA LEU A 728 -3.95 14.91 -14.46
C LEU A 728 -4.58 15.31 -13.12
N ILE A 729 -5.91 15.33 -13.07
CA ILE A 729 -6.67 15.41 -11.81
C ILE A 729 -7.58 14.20 -11.63
N ALA A 730 -7.85 13.84 -10.39
CA ALA A 730 -8.96 12.99 -9.98
C ALA A 730 -9.89 13.78 -9.06
N ARG A 731 -11.18 13.76 -9.36
CA ARG A 731 -12.24 14.44 -8.60
C ARG A 731 -12.65 13.62 -7.38
N ASN A 732 -12.77 14.26 -6.21
CA ASN A 732 -13.09 13.57 -4.95
C ASN A 732 -14.51 13.83 -4.43
N ASP A 733 -15.18 14.89 -4.88
CA ASP A 733 -16.45 15.29 -4.29
C ASP A 733 -17.67 14.64 -4.98
N SER A 734 -18.80 14.62 -4.27
CA SER A 734 -20.02 13.91 -4.65
C SER A 734 -20.56 14.35 -6.04
N VAL A 735 -21.23 13.41 -6.72
CA VAL A 735 -21.59 13.40 -8.16
C VAL A 735 -20.41 13.15 -9.10
N ASN A 736 -19.25 13.78 -8.88
CA ASN A 736 -18.12 13.71 -9.81
C ASN A 736 -16.99 12.76 -9.36
N TYR A 737 -17.15 12.13 -8.19
CA TYR A 737 -16.18 11.20 -7.61
C TYR A 737 -15.61 10.20 -8.62
N GLY A 738 -14.28 10.18 -8.73
CA GLY A 738 -13.54 9.22 -9.56
C GLY A 738 -13.40 9.60 -11.04
N GLU A 739 -13.93 10.75 -11.47
CA GLU A 739 -13.66 11.28 -12.81
C GLU A 739 -12.19 11.72 -12.92
N LEU A 740 -11.54 11.32 -14.01
CA LEU A 740 -10.17 11.68 -14.34
C LEU A 740 -10.14 12.68 -15.49
N ILE A 741 -9.47 13.81 -15.31
CA ILE A 741 -9.36 14.85 -16.33
C ILE A 741 -7.88 15.17 -16.58
N SER A 742 -7.46 15.07 -17.84
CA SER A 742 -6.11 15.41 -18.30
C SER A 742 -6.15 16.76 -18.99
N PHE A 743 -5.69 17.80 -18.32
CA PHE A 743 -5.49 19.12 -18.91
C PHE A 743 -4.18 19.15 -19.69
N GLN A 744 -4.25 19.48 -20.98
CA GLN A 744 -3.08 19.62 -21.85
C GLN A 744 -2.80 21.09 -22.11
N VAL A 745 -1.53 21.48 -22.07
CA VAL A 745 -1.11 22.84 -22.41
C VAL A 745 -0.61 22.91 -23.87
N PRO A 746 -0.77 24.05 -24.56
CA PRO A 746 -0.31 24.19 -25.93
C PRO A 746 1.21 24.05 -26.04
N SER A 747 1.71 23.54 -27.17
CA SER A 747 3.16 23.43 -27.42
C SER A 747 3.84 24.78 -27.74
N ASN A 748 3.06 25.82 -28.01
CA ASN A 748 3.51 27.19 -28.28
C ASN A 748 2.48 28.20 -27.74
N PRO A 749 2.82 29.08 -26.79
CA PRO A 749 4.15 29.22 -26.15
C PRO A 749 4.52 28.00 -25.31
N GLN A 750 5.82 27.78 -25.10
CA GLN A 750 6.28 26.76 -24.16
C GLN A 750 6.07 27.27 -22.74
N ILE A 751 5.49 26.41 -21.90
CA ILE A 751 5.24 26.71 -20.49
C ILE A 751 6.33 26.04 -19.66
N ASP A 752 6.98 26.80 -18.78
CA ASP A 752 8.00 26.27 -17.89
C ASP A 752 7.38 25.18 -17.00
N GLY A 753 8.02 24.02 -16.91
CA GLY A 753 7.59 22.97 -15.98
C GLY A 753 8.26 23.08 -14.60
N PRO A 754 7.86 22.24 -13.63
CA PRO A 754 8.34 22.30 -12.25
C PRO A 754 9.87 22.40 -12.11
N SER A 755 10.63 21.55 -12.81
CA SER A 755 12.10 21.56 -12.72
C SER A 755 12.75 22.83 -13.27
N GLN A 756 12.10 23.54 -14.22
CA GLN A 756 12.59 24.84 -14.70
C GLN A 756 12.28 25.94 -13.71
N VAL A 757 11.09 25.91 -13.09
CA VAL A 757 10.71 26.86 -12.04
C VAL A 757 11.65 26.74 -10.85
N GLU A 758 11.92 25.52 -10.39
CA GLU A 758 12.95 25.17 -9.41
C GLU A 758 14.31 25.82 -9.71
N ALA A 759 14.81 25.64 -10.93
CA ALA A 759 16.07 26.23 -11.35
C ALA A 759 16.01 27.77 -11.36
N ARG A 760 14.87 28.39 -11.67
CA ARG A 760 14.71 29.85 -11.60
C ARG A 760 14.70 30.35 -10.16
N ILE A 761 14.06 29.61 -9.25
CA ILE A 761 14.08 29.91 -7.81
C ILE A 761 15.52 29.90 -7.30
N GLU A 762 16.30 28.88 -7.65
CA GLU A 762 17.71 28.76 -7.25
C GLU A 762 18.62 29.84 -7.86
N ASN A 763 18.31 30.29 -9.09
CA ASN A 763 19.07 31.32 -9.79
C ASN A 763 18.65 32.76 -9.44
N ASP A 764 17.53 32.95 -8.75
CA ASP A 764 17.11 34.28 -8.30
C ASP A 764 18.10 34.80 -7.23
N GLN A 765 18.65 35.99 -7.47
CA GLN A 765 19.71 36.54 -6.62
C GLN A 765 19.24 36.79 -5.18
N ARG A 766 17.98 37.20 -4.97
CA ARG A 766 17.46 37.51 -3.63
C ARG A 766 17.17 36.23 -2.86
N ILE A 767 16.57 35.24 -3.51
CA ILE A 767 16.28 33.95 -2.90
C ILE A 767 17.57 33.18 -2.59
N SER A 768 18.50 33.11 -3.54
CA SER A 768 19.79 32.42 -3.36
C SER A 768 20.63 33.02 -2.22
N GLN A 769 20.65 34.35 -2.09
CA GLN A 769 21.26 35.03 -0.93
C GLN A 769 20.57 34.62 0.37
N GLN A 770 19.24 34.54 0.39
CA GLN A 770 18.48 34.16 1.58
C GLN A 770 18.74 32.71 2.00
N PHE A 771 18.76 31.77 1.04
CA PHE A 771 19.10 30.36 1.29
C PHE A 771 20.50 30.26 1.89
N THR A 772 21.49 30.93 1.30
CA THR A 772 22.87 30.94 1.82
C THR A 772 22.98 31.51 3.24
N LEU A 773 22.11 32.46 3.62
CA LEU A 773 22.07 33.04 4.97
C LEU A 773 21.39 32.12 6.00
N TRP A 774 20.42 31.31 5.58
CA TRP A 774 19.68 30.41 6.45
C TRP A 774 20.28 29.01 6.55
N GLU A 775 21.01 28.61 5.52
CA GLU A 775 21.68 27.31 5.43
C GLU A 775 23.10 27.45 6.01
N GLY A 776 23.30 26.92 7.23
CA GLY A 776 24.54 27.13 7.98
C GLY A 776 24.59 26.37 9.31
N ALA A 777 25.62 26.62 10.12
CA ALA A 777 25.88 25.85 11.34
C ALA A 777 24.75 25.99 12.37
N GLY A 778 23.84 25.01 12.40
CA GLY A 778 22.74 24.88 13.35
C GLY A 778 21.33 25.04 12.78
N SER A 779 21.16 25.41 11.51
CA SER A 779 19.85 25.52 10.83
C SER A 779 19.85 24.98 9.41
N GLU A 780 18.74 24.35 9.04
CA GLU A 780 18.51 23.75 7.73
C GLU A 780 17.28 24.36 7.07
N VAL A 781 17.38 24.67 5.78
CA VAL A 781 16.27 25.12 4.95
C VAL A 781 15.55 23.90 4.38
N ILE A 782 14.29 23.73 4.73
CA ILE A 782 13.43 22.69 4.16
C ILE A 782 12.56 23.34 3.09
N ARG A 783 12.73 22.87 1.87
CA ARG A 783 11.85 23.18 0.73
C ARG A 783 10.67 22.21 0.71
N GLY A 784 9.46 22.76 0.73
CA GLY A 784 8.23 21.98 0.59
C GLY A 784 7.98 21.55 -0.85
N GLN A 785 6.85 20.90 -1.07
CA GLN A 785 6.40 20.47 -2.37
C GLN A 785 6.00 21.67 -3.22
N LEU A 786 6.50 21.69 -4.46
CA LEU A 786 6.06 22.67 -5.45
C LEU A 786 4.65 22.31 -5.94
N LEU A 787 3.68 23.21 -5.72
CA LEU A 787 2.31 23.07 -6.20
C LEU A 787 2.13 23.83 -7.51
N VAL A 788 1.46 23.19 -8.49
CA VAL A 788 1.11 23.81 -9.77
C VAL A 788 -0.38 24.11 -9.76
N ILE A 789 -0.76 25.38 -9.64
CA ILE A 789 -2.14 25.80 -9.44
C ILE A 789 -2.64 26.58 -10.67
N PRO A 790 -3.66 26.09 -11.39
CA PRO A 790 -4.33 26.86 -12.43
C PRO A 790 -5.18 27.98 -11.83
N ILE A 791 -5.00 29.20 -12.32
CA ILE A 791 -5.79 30.38 -11.92
C ILE A 791 -6.17 31.14 -13.20
N ALA A 792 -7.48 31.24 -13.48
CA ALA A 792 -8.02 31.81 -14.72
C ALA A 792 -7.40 31.16 -15.97
N ASP A 793 -6.66 31.93 -16.79
CA ASP A 793 -5.95 31.46 -17.99
C ASP A 793 -4.42 31.41 -17.77
N THR A 794 -4.00 31.22 -16.51
CA THR A 794 -2.59 31.24 -16.09
C THR A 794 -2.25 30.06 -15.18
N LEU A 795 -0.96 29.79 -15.00
CA LEU A 795 -0.44 28.77 -14.10
C LEU A 795 0.52 29.42 -13.10
N ILE A 796 0.27 29.17 -11.83
CA ILE A 796 1.07 29.68 -10.72
C ILE A 796 1.73 28.51 -10.00
N TYR A 797 2.99 28.68 -9.67
CA TYR A 797 3.79 27.73 -8.93
C TYR A 797 3.96 28.25 -7.52
N VAL A 798 3.65 27.45 -6.51
CA VAL A 798 3.75 27.83 -5.10
C VAL A 798 4.60 26.83 -4.35
N GLU A 799 5.58 27.32 -3.59
CA GLU A 799 6.46 26.50 -2.78
C GLU A 799 6.58 27.10 -1.37
N PRO A 800 6.19 26.37 -0.31
CA PRO A 800 6.42 26.81 1.05
C PRO A 800 7.87 26.53 1.47
N LEU A 801 8.42 27.43 2.28
CA LEU A 801 9.79 27.36 2.77
C LEU A 801 9.79 27.31 4.30
N TYR A 802 10.33 26.22 4.84
CA TYR A 802 10.48 26.02 6.28
C TYR A 802 11.94 26.17 6.70
N LEU A 803 12.12 26.59 7.94
CA LEU A 803 13.41 26.63 8.62
C LEU A 803 13.33 25.73 9.84
N GLN A 804 14.30 24.83 10.02
CA GLN A 804 14.39 23.99 11.21
C GLN A 804 15.80 24.02 11.81
N SER A 805 15.92 23.62 13.07
CA SER A 805 17.21 23.40 13.70
C SER A 805 17.76 22.01 13.32
N GLU A 806 19.08 21.89 13.17
CA GLU A 806 19.74 20.58 12.98
C GLU A 806 19.59 19.64 14.20
N VAL A 807 19.31 20.19 15.38
CA VAL A 807 19.21 19.43 16.64
C VAL A 807 17.76 19.07 16.99
N LEU A 808 16.83 19.97 16.67
CA LEU A 808 15.41 19.84 17.00
C LEU A 808 14.57 19.93 15.72
N SER A 809 13.90 18.83 15.38
CA SER A 809 12.97 18.74 14.26
C SER A 809 11.66 19.47 14.56
N LEU A 810 11.71 20.79 14.57
CA LEU A 810 10.55 21.68 14.65
C LEU A 810 10.57 22.63 13.43
N PRO A 811 10.00 22.22 12.29
CA PRO A 811 9.94 23.06 11.10
C PRO A 811 9.04 24.27 11.32
N GLU A 812 9.57 25.47 11.04
CA GLU A 812 8.84 26.73 11.10
C GLU A 812 8.69 27.29 9.68
N LEU A 813 7.45 27.54 9.23
CA LEU A 813 7.20 28.16 7.93
C LEU A 813 7.60 29.64 7.97
N LYS A 814 8.57 30.02 7.13
CA LYS A 814 9.11 31.39 7.13
C LYS A 814 8.71 32.21 5.91
N LYS A 815 8.64 31.60 4.72
CA LYS A 815 8.32 32.30 3.47
C LYS A 815 7.50 31.41 2.55
N VAL A 816 6.85 32.07 1.60
CA VAL A 816 6.22 31.42 0.44
C VAL A 816 6.88 31.97 -0.81
N ILE A 817 7.30 31.06 -1.69
CA ILE A 817 7.82 31.39 -3.01
C ILE A 817 6.70 31.17 -4.01
N VAL A 818 6.44 32.18 -4.84
CA VAL A 818 5.43 32.12 -5.89
C VAL A 818 6.06 32.50 -7.21
N ALA A 819 5.78 31.74 -8.27
CA ALA A 819 6.29 32.00 -9.61
C ALA A 819 5.21 31.87 -10.68
N ASP A 820 5.33 32.65 -11.74
CA ASP A 820 4.57 32.52 -12.98
C ASP A 820 5.50 32.24 -14.17
N ALA A 821 5.05 32.44 -15.40
CA ALA A 821 5.87 32.24 -16.59
C ALA A 821 7.11 33.16 -16.67
N GLU A 822 7.11 34.32 -16.01
CA GLU A 822 8.16 35.35 -16.19
C GLU A 822 8.96 35.63 -14.91
N LYS A 823 8.33 35.52 -13.74
CA LYS A 823 8.83 36.07 -12.47
C LYS A 823 8.78 35.06 -11.35
N VAL A 824 9.66 35.26 -10.38
CA VAL A 824 9.70 34.54 -9.10
C VAL A 824 9.71 35.60 -8.01
N VAL A 825 8.86 35.43 -7.01
CA VAL A 825 8.79 36.30 -5.83
C VAL A 825 8.80 35.47 -4.56
N MET A 826 9.35 36.04 -3.49
CA MET A 826 9.37 35.43 -2.16
C MET A 826 8.80 36.44 -1.17
N ALA A 827 7.72 36.07 -0.47
CA ALA A 827 7.01 36.93 0.46
C ALA A 827 6.67 36.21 1.77
N ASP A 828 6.13 36.96 2.74
CA ASP A 828 5.69 36.40 4.02
C ASP A 828 4.34 35.69 3.90
N THR A 829 3.50 36.03 2.92
CA THR A 829 2.18 35.40 2.74
C THR A 829 1.89 35.13 1.26
N VAL A 830 0.98 34.20 0.99
CA VAL A 830 0.48 33.94 -0.38
C VAL A 830 -0.09 35.21 -0.99
N ASP A 831 -0.90 35.95 -0.24
CA ASP A 831 -1.53 37.19 -0.74
C ASP A 831 -0.50 38.24 -1.14
N GLU A 832 0.49 38.49 -0.28
CA GLU A 832 1.57 39.42 -0.59
C GLU A 832 2.34 38.95 -1.83
N ALA A 833 2.67 37.66 -1.92
CA ALA A 833 3.36 37.11 -3.08
C ALA A 833 2.53 37.24 -4.36
N MET A 834 1.23 36.95 -4.33
CA MET A 834 0.34 37.05 -5.49
C MET A 834 0.20 38.51 -5.97
N ILE A 835 0.11 39.47 -5.04
CA ILE A 835 0.09 40.90 -5.38
C ILE A 835 1.44 41.35 -5.95
N MET A 836 2.56 40.93 -5.35
CA MET A 836 3.89 41.23 -5.90
C MET A 836 4.05 40.68 -7.31
N LEU A 837 3.58 39.46 -7.56
CA LEU A 837 3.64 38.80 -8.86
C LEU A 837 2.84 39.56 -9.92
N ALA A 838 1.58 39.91 -9.60
CA ALA A 838 0.71 40.72 -10.47
C ALA A 838 1.21 42.18 -10.64
N GLY A 839 1.87 42.73 -9.62
CA GLY A 839 2.32 44.13 -9.54
C GLY A 839 3.70 44.41 -10.13
N GLY A 840 4.39 43.42 -10.71
CA GLY A 840 5.66 43.64 -11.38
C GLY A 840 6.89 43.04 -10.70
N GLY A 841 6.73 42.31 -9.59
CA GLY A 841 7.82 41.74 -8.79
C GLY A 841 8.43 42.71 -7.77
N GLU A 842 7.90 43.93 -7.65
CA GLU A 842 8.30 44.87 -6.62
C GLU A 842 7.55 44.60 -5.31
N PRO A 843 8.23 44.74 -4.14
CA PRO A 843 7.55 44.63 -2.87
C PRO A 843 6.40 45.62 -2.81
N VAL A 844 5.21 45.16 -2.40
CA VAL A 844 4.10 46.06 -2.10
C VAL A 844 4.61 47.05 -1.05
N PRO A 845 4.56 48.36 -1.28
CA PRO A 845 4.83 49.31 -0.22
C PRO A 845 3.82 48.97 0.87
N ARG A 846 4.28 48.51 2.04
CA ARG A 846 3.40 48.45 3.21
C ARG A 846 2.71 49.80 3.25
N PRO A 847 1.37 49.87 3.38
CA PRO A 847 0.78 51.12 3.82
C PRO A 847 1.61 51.47 5.04
N ALA A 848 2.29 52.62 5.00
CA ALA A 848 2.71 53.23 6.23
C ALA A 848 1.41 53.27 7.03
N GLY A 849 1.28 52.36 8.00
CA GLY A 849 0.37 52.61 9.10
C GLY A 849 0.65 54.05 9.48
N ALA A 850 -0.40 54.78 9.81
CA ALA A 850 -0.26 56.10 10.39
C ALA A 850 0.44 56.00 11.77
N GLY A 851 1.60 55.35 11.85
CA GLY A 851 2.68 55.65 12.76
C GLY A 851 3.44 56.80 12.15
N THR A 852 3.11 57.98 12.65
CA THR A 852 4.04 59.11 12.74
C THR A 852 5.48 58.61 12.90
N SER A 853 6.37 59.06 12.01
CA SER A 853 7.82 58.83 12.08
C SER A 853 8.35 58.90 13.52
N PRO A 854 9.16 57.93 13.99
CA PRO A 854 9.76 57.99 15.33
C PRO A 854 10.84 59.08 15.48
N GLU A 855 11.20 59.78 14.41
CA GLU A 855 12.24 60.82 14.46
C GLU A 855 11.80 62.10 15.17
N SER A 856 10.50 62.42 15.23
CA SER A 856 10.03 63.60 15.98
C SER A 856 9.85 63.32 17.48
N GLY A 857 9.43 62.09 17.84
CA GLY A 857 9.24 61.69 19.24
C GLY A 857 10.55 61.51 20.00
N ALA A 858 11.58 60.93 19.36
CA ALA A 858 12.89 60.75 19.98
C ALA A 858 13.60 62.09 20.28
N LEU A 859 13.42 63.11 19.43
CA LEU A 859 13.96 64.46 19.64
C LEU A 859 13.17 65.24 20.72
N GLU A 860 11.86 65.05 20.83
CA GLU A 860 11.02 65.64 21.88
C GLU A 860 11.27 64.98 23.25
N GLU A 861 11.50 63.67 23.25
CA GLU A 861 11.81 62.90 24.47
C GLU A 861 13.26 63.14 24.93
N LEU A 862 14.22 63.31 24.00
CA LEU A 862 15.56 63.84 24.30
C LEU A 862 15.49 65.28 24.84
N ALA A 863 14.67 66.15 24.27
CA ALA A 863 14.50 67.52 24.78
C ALA A 863 13.87 67.55 26.19
N ARG A 864 12.87 66.70 26.46
CA ARG A 864 12.26 66.57 27.80
C ARG A 864 13.20 65.91 28.81
N LEU A 865 14.03 64.95 28.39
CA LEU A 865 15.07 64.36 29.23
C LEU A 865 16.18 65.38 29.52
N GLN A 866 16.56 66.21 28.55
CA GLN A 866 17.53 67.28 28.73
C GLN A 866 17.00 68.37 29.68
N GLU A 867 15.73 68.78 29.52
CA GLU A 867 15.08 69.75 30.40
C GLU A 867 14.89 69.21 31.83
N ALA A 868 14.62 67.91 31.98
CA ALA A 868 14.57 67.25 33.28
C ALA A 868 15.96 67.11 33.94
N VAL A 869 17.02 66.88 33.16
CA VAL A 869 18.41 66.83 33.62
C VAL A 869 18.92 68.23 34.01
N ASP A 870 18.58 69.25 33.24
CA ASP A 870 18.91 70.65 33.56
C ASP A 870 18.15 71.13 34.81
N GLY A 871 16.88 70.75 34.95
CA GLY A 871 16.09 70.99 36.16
C GLY A 871 16.64 70.27 37.41
N LEU A 872 17.17 69.06 37.25
CA LEU A 872 17.90 68.35 38.31
C LEU A 872 19.22 69.05 38.68
N GLY A 873 19.94 69.58 37.69
CA GLY A 873 21.16 70.36 37.90
C GLY A 873 20.91 71.65 38.69
N GLU A 874 19.82 72.36 38.38
CA GLU A 874 19.43 73.58 39.08
C GLU A 874 18.95 73.28 40.53
N ALA A 875 18.25 72.17 40.73
CA ALA A 875 17.87 71.69 42.06
C ALA A 875 19.09 71.27 42.89
N LEU A 876 20.09 70.61 42.28
CA LEU A 876 21.34 70.22 42.93
C LEU A 876 22.18 71.45 43.31
N GLY A 877 22.20 72.48 42.46
CA GLY A 877 22.84 73.77 42.75
C GLY A 877 22.20 74.48 43.95
N LYS A 878 20.86 74.56 43.99
CA LYS A 878 20.11 75.11 45.13
C LYS A 878 20.34 74.29 46.42
N LEU A 879 20.50 72.97 46.30
CA LEU A 879 20.79 72.08 47.44
C LEU A 879 22.25 72.24 47.92
N GLN A 880 23.20 72.51 47.04
CA GLN A 880 24.58 72.86 47.38
C GLN A 880 24.71 74.24 48.02
N GLU A 881 23.96 75.25 47.56
CA GLU A 881 23.88 76.57 48.22
C GLU A 881 23.21 76.47 49.60
N ALA A 882 22.15 75.67 49.72
CA ALA A 882 21.51 75.38 51.01
C ALA A 882 22.46 74.61 51.96
N LEU A 883 23.25 73.67 51.45
CA LEU A 883 24.29 72.98 52.23
C LEU A 883 25.46 73.89 52.59
N GLY A 884 25.85 74.81 51.71
CA GLY A 884 26.89 75.82 51.94
C GLY A 884 26.49 76.79 53.04
N SER A 885 25.27 77.34 52.95
CA SER A 885 24.70 78.21 53.99
C SER A 885 24.47 77.48 55.32
N LEU A 886 24.08 76.19 55.29
CA LEU A 886 24.02 75.36 56.50
C LEU A 886 25.42 75.17 57.12
N ARG A 887 26.44 74.95 56.30
CA ARG A 887 27.84 74.76 56.74
C ARG A 887 28.46 76.05 57.29
N GLU A 888 28.13 77.20 56.73
CA GLU A 888 28.48 78.52 57.29
C GLU A 888 27.73 78.81 58.60
N SER A 889 26.47 78.39 58.71
CA SER A 889 25.69 78.53 59.96
C SER A 889 26.18 77.61 61.08
N LEU A 890 26.78 76.46 60.75
CA LEU A 890 27.34 75.49 61.68
C LEU A 890 28.84 75.70 61.97
N GLY A 891 29.54 76.51 61.17
CA GLY A 891 30.98 76.79 61.30
C GLY A 891 31.34 78.04 62.10
N GLY A 892 30.36 78.77 62.63
CA GLY A 892 30.56 79.99 63.40
C GLY A 892 30.44 79.82 64.91
N ASN A 893 31.26 78.94 65.52
CA ASN A 893 31.79 79.07 66.90
C ASN A 893 32.40 77.74 67.39
N THR A 894 33.70 77.59 67.21
CA THR A 894 34.58 77.03 68.26
C THR A 894 35.99 77.55 68.02
N GLN A 895 36.49 78.28 69.03
CA GLN A 895 37.90 78.27 69.41
C GLN A 895 38.39 76.85 69.65
#